data_AF-A0A8J6T7X0-F1
#
_entry.id   AF-A0A8J6T7X0-F1
#
_cell.length_a   1.000
_cell.length_b   1.000
_cell.length_c   1.000
_cell.angle_alpha   90.00
_cell.angle_beta   90.00
_cell.angle_gamma   90.00
#
_symmetry.space_group_name_H-M   'P 1'
#
loop_
_entity.id
_entity.type
_entity.pdbx_description
1 polymer ?
#
loop_
_entity_poly.entity_id
_entity_poly.type
_entity_poly.pdbx_seq_one_letter_code
_entity_poly.pdbx_strand_id
1 'polypeptide(L)'
;MKKTLFCSVVLLGLSLWTAAGAWNDGNRAIKVVTDLSHDSGKLGTYRALIIGINDYKDKRIPDLKTAINDARSMAKLLGEKYGFQVKLMLGKKATKRGIYNALRSLAASAKPEESVLIYYAGHGDLDRQYNDGWWIPVDAEAGNPITYLDNVQVQKAMRNMKARHVLLISDSCYSGTLFGKGREIPRVITDKYYLNLYNEKSRWGMTSGNKTPVSDEGTRGHSVFAYQLLKELAKNEKPYVSTQEIYTRIAPIVGNNSEQTPLCRPIRNTGDQGGEFIFVASSGATVVKPSPEASHTTLSVSANITGARVLVDGRRIGETPLSDVAVSPGEHRIRVEKQGYDPYKKRIRLESGRSMSLYVDLSAAGGRKGRLFVETKPDDANVKILNIGPRFYQGMELDPGRYNVEVSASGYKTKKRWIDLSAGEDESISVRLEAVAAERPGSKFVNNLGMEFVYIKPGSFMMGSPSGESGRENDERQHRVTLTKGFYMQTTEVTQGQWTEVMGTRPWSGKDYTQENANNPAVYVSWDNCREFIRLLNQKEGGSKYRLPTEAEWEYAARAGSTTRFCFGDSDSQLGDYAWYRKNADGVGNKYAHGVRAKKPNAWGLYDMHGNVWEWCQDWKGDYPSGAVTDPTGPSSGSDRVLRGGSWVFSAWDCRSADRYRNSPGDGSDSLGFRLARRAGGSE
;
A
#
# COMPACT_ATOMS: atom_id res chain seq x y z
N MET A 1 13.83 -53.41 71.00
CA MET A 1 13.34 -54.49 70.10
C MET A 1 12.79 -53.87 68.82
N LYS A 2 13.29 -54.36 67.69
CA LYS A 2 12.83 -54.41 66.28
C LYS A 2 11.68 -53.50 65.77
N LYS A 3 11.93 -53.02 64.53
CA LYS A 3 11.08 -52.45 63.45
C LYS A 3 9.67 -53.10 63.37
N THR A 4 8.62 -52.55 62.73
CA THR A 4 8.46 -52.46 61.25
C THR A 4 7.11 -51.83 60.82
N LEU A 5 7.09 -51.11 59.67
CA LEU A 5 6.07 -51.08 58.57
C LEU A 5 4.63 -50.55 58.87
N PHE A 6 3.82 -49.95 57.97
CA PHE A 6 3.88 -49.48 56.58
C PHE A 6 2.58 -48.66 56.30
N CYS A 7 2.59 -47.96 55.16
CA CYS A 7 1.47 -47.63 54.26
C CYS A 7 0.55 -46.40 54.51
N SER A 8 0.53 -45.57 53.46
CA SER A 8 -0.32 -44.40 53.21
C SER A 8 -1.60 -44.78 52.43
N VAL A 9 -2.71 -44.08 52.68
CA VAL A 9 -3.83 -43.91 51.73
C VAL A 9 -4.40 -42.49 51.86
N VAL A 10 -4.60 -41.85 50.71
CA VAL A 10 -5.20 -40.51 50.48
C VAL A 10 -6.71 -40.64 50.35
N LEU A 11 -7.49 -39.65 50.81
CA LEU A 11 -8.89 -39.44 50.42
C LEU A 11 -9.28 -37.95 50.36
N LEU A 12 -10.08 -37.64 49.33
CA LEU A 12 -10.58 -36.35 48.83
C LEU A 12 -11.99 -36.00 49.34
N GLY A 13 -12.37 -34.71 49.29
CA GLY A 13 -13.77 -34.21 49.19
C GLY A 13 -14.06 -32.92 49.99
N LEU A 14 -14.23 -31.74 49.35
CA LEU A 14 -15.51 -31.04 48.97
C LEU A 14 -16.34 -30.56 50.19
N SER A 15 -16.97 -29.37 50.31
CA SER A 15 -17.12 -28.09 49.57
C SER A 15 -18.15 -27.20 50.34
N LEU A 16 -18.24 -25.88 50.02
CA LEU A 16 -19.35 -24.89 50.16
C LEU A 16 -18.96 -23.63 50.98
N TRP A 17 -18.66 -22.48 50.36
CA TRP A 17 -19.53 -21.39 49.84
C TRP A 17 -20.32 -20.61 50.90
N THR A 18 -19.97 -19.32 51.05
CA THR A 18 -20.93 -18.21 51.17
C THR A 18 -20.42 -17.01 50.37
N ALA A 19 -21.32 -16.39 49.61
CA ALA A 19 -21.09 -15.19 48.81
C ALA A 19 -22.19 -14.16 49.13
N ALA A 20 -21.79 -12.90 49.34
CA ALA A 20 -22.55 -11.66 49.13
C ALA A 20 -21.57 -10.48 49.38
N GLY A 21 -21.42 -9.43 48.56
CA GLY A 21 -22.03 -9.01 47.31
C GLY A 21 -21.09 -8.03 46.59
N ALA A 22 -21.37 -7.76 45.32
CA ALA A 22 -20.51 -7.06 44.36
C ALA A 22 -20.75 -5.54 44.28
N TRP A 23 -19.76 -4.76 43.79
CA TRP A 23 -19.79 -4.03 42.49
C TRP A 23 -18.54 -3.12 42.28
N ASN A 24 -17.92 -3.30 41.10
CA ASN A 24 -17.11 -2.40 40.23
C ASN A 24 -15.99 -1.46 40.76
N ASP A 25 -14.79 -1.59 40.17
CA ASP A 25 -14.39 -0.68 39.08
C ASP A 25 -13.15 -1.16 38.31
N GLY A 26 -13.30 -1.23 36.98
CA GLY A 26 -12.23 -1.51 36.03
C GLY A 26 -11.51 -0.24 35.62
N ASN A 27 -10.30 -0.02 36.13
CA ASN A 27 -9.22 0.72 35.47
C ASN A 27 -7.97 0.67 36.36
N ARG A 28 -7.08 -0.31 36.14
CA ARG A 28 -5.70 -0.21 36.65
C ARG A 28 -4.82 0.27 35.50
N ALA A 29 -4.47 1.55 35.53
CA ALA A 29 -3.40 2.12 34.71
C ALA A 29 -2.06 1.48 35.09
N ILE A 30 -1.27 1.09 34.10
CA ILE A 30 0.11 0.61 34.25
C ILE A 30 0.95 1.75 34.84
N LYS A 31 1.52 1.55 36.03
CA LYS A 31 2.22 2.60 36.77
C LYS A 31 3.74 2.54 36.65
N VAL A 32 4.31 1.44 36.15
CA VAL A 32 5.78 1.26 36.08
C VAL A 32 6.16 0.54 34.78
N VAL A 33 7.33 0.89 34.23
CA VAL A 33 7.94 0.26 33.04
C VAL A 33 7.88 -1.28 33.09
N THR A 34 7.89 -1.87 34.29
CA THR A 34 7.82 -3.32 34.58
C THR A 34 6.50 -4.03 34.27
N ASP A 35 5.39 -3.33 34.00
CA ASP A 35 4.05 -3.95 33.87
C ASP A 35 3.73 -4.49 32.47
N LEU A 36 4.63 -4.43 31.48
CA LEU A 36 4.51 -5.17 30.23
C LEU A 36 4.86 -6.66 30.45
N SER A 37 4.04 -7.40 31.20
CA SER A 37 4.31 -8.79 31.55
C SER A 37 3.52 -9.81 30.72
N HIS A 38 4.28 -10.67 30.02
CA HIS A 38 3.96 -12.07 29.73
C HIS A 38 4.17 -12.90 31.03
N ASP A 39 3.83 -14.20 31.05
CA ASP A 39 3.99 -15.21 32.14
C ASP A 39 5.29 -15.18 33.00
N SER A 40 6.31 -14.40 32.62
CA SER A 40 7.59 -14.23 33.34
C SER A 40 7.80 -12.86 34.03
N GLY A 41 6.92 -11.87 33.85
CA GLY A 41 6.97 -10.62 34.60
C GLY A 41 8.11 -9.63 34.26
N LYS A 42 8.85 -9.80 33.15
CA LYS A 42 10.01 -8.95 32.82
C LYS A 42 10.00 -8.47 31.36
N LEU A 43 10.26 -7.16 31.18
CA LEU A 43 10.67 -6.57 29.89
C LEU A 43 11.96 -7.23 29.41
N GLY A 44 11.95 -7.77 28.20
CA GLY A 44 13.17 -8.28 27.59
C GLY A 44 14.07 -7.17 27.03
N THR A 45 15.31 -7.53 26.71
CA THR A 45 16.32 -6.60 26.21
C THR A 45 16.06 -6.18 24.77
N TYR A 46 16.43 -4.94 24.45
CA TYR A 46 16.31 -4.38 23.11
C TYR A 46 17.68 -4.37 22.44
N ARG A 47 17.78 -4.89 21.21
CA ARG A 47 19.00 -4.93 20.41
C ARG A 47 18.77 -4.22 19.09
N ALA A 48 19.77 -3.51 18.60
CA ALA A 48 19.69 -2.85 17.30
C ALA A 48 20.90 -3.17 16.42
N LEU A 49 20.65 -3.44 15.14
CA LEU A 49 21.65 -3.39 14.08
C LEU A 49 21.37 -2.16 13.23
N ILE A 50 22.30 -1.21 13.25
CA ILE A 50 22.15 0.09 12.57
C ILE A 50 23.22 0.20 11.49
N ILE A 51 22.78 0.40 10.24
CA ILE A 51 23.64 0.39 9.06
C ILE A 51 23.47 1.74 8.33
N GLY A 52 24.59 2.39 8.00
CA GLY A 52 24.60 3.66 7.26
C GLY A 52 25.72 3.70 6.22
N ILE A 53 25.39 3.99 4.96
CA ILE A 53 26.33 3.99 3.84
C ILE A 53 26.15 5.28 3.04
N ASN A 54 27.16 6.15 3.08
CA ASN A 54 27.24 7.34 2.23
C ASN A 54 28.03 7.01 0.96
N ASP A 55 29.27 6.58 1.16
CA ASP A 55 30.23 6.43 0.07
C ASP A 55 30.30 4.98 -0.42
N TYR A 56 30.25 4.81 -1.74
CA TYR A 56 30.35 3.52 -2.40
C TYR A 56 31.72 3.33 -3.06
N LYS A 57 32.23 2.09 -3.07
CA LYS A 57 33.50 1.76 -3.72
C LYS A 57 33.41 1.97 -5.23
N ASP A 58 32.32 1.52 -5.84
CA ASP A 58 32.06 1.74 -7.25
C ASP A 58 31.42 3.13 -7.45
N LYS A 59 32.15 4.03 -8.11
CA LYS A 59 31.72 5.43 -8.31
C LYS A 59 30.60 5.61 -9.32
N ARG A 60 30.15 4.53 -9.98
CA ARG A 60 28.91 4.51 -10.75
C ARG A 60 27.67 4.50 -9.85
N ILE A 61 27.81 4.09 -8.58
CA ILE A 61 26.78 4.25 -7.56
C ILE A 61 26.95 5.65 -6.95
N PRO A 62 25.94 6.53 -7.02
CA PRO A 62 26.05 7.88 -6.46
C PRO A 62 26.30 7.83 -4.95
N ASP A 63 27.21 8.66 -4.45
CA ASP A 63 27.42 8.79 -3.00
C ASP A 63 26.23 9.55 -2.38
N LEU A 64 25.76 9.10 -1.21
CA LEU A 64 24.70 9.75 -0.43
C LEU A 64 25.29 10.73 0.58
N LYS A 65 24.51 11.77 0.95
CA LYS A 65 24.97 12.77 1.91
C LYS A 65 24.60 12.45 3.36
N THR A 66 23.43 11.89 3.61
CA THR A 66 22.83 11.85 4.96
C THR A 66 22.89 10.49 5.67
N ALA A 67 23.01 9.38 4.95
CA ALA A 67 22.79 8.03 5.48
C ALA A 67 23.68 7.62 6.68
N ILE A 68 24.96 8.01 6.69
CA ILE A 68 25.84 7.79 7.85
C ILE A 68 25.39 8.63 9.05
N ASN A 69 24.97 9.87 8.82
CA ASN A 69 24.50 10.75 9.89
C ASN A 69 23.16 10.24 10.45
N ASP A 70 22.25 9.79 9.57
CA ASP A 70 20.99 9.13 9.93
C ASP A 70 21.24 7.93 10.85
N ALA A 71 22.14 7.02 10.45
CA ALA A 71 22.53 5.85 11.23
C ALA A 71 23.15 6.22 12.59
N ARG A 72 24.01 7.24 12.65
CA ARG A 72 24.62 7.68 13.92
C ARG A 72 23.58 8.25 14.88
N SER A 73 22.70 9.13 14.40
CA SER A 73 21.64 9.72 15.21
C SER A 73 20.64 8.69 15.70
N MET A 74 20.30 7.70 14.86
CA MET A 74 19.43 6.59 15.25
C MET A 74 20.07 5.71 16.32
N ALA A 75 21.34 5.33 16.13
CA ALA A 75 22.09 4.55 17.11
C ALA A 75 22.16 5.26 18.48
N LYS A 76 22.47 6.55 18.47
CA LYS A 76 22.52 7.36 19.69
C LYS A 76 21.17 7.41 20.38
N LEU A 77 20.10 7.76 19.66
CA LEU A 77 18.76 7.88 20.21
C LEU A 77 18.26 6.57 20.82
N LEU A 78 18.42 5.45 20.12
CA LEU A 78 17.98 4.14 20.60
C LEU A 78 18.79 3.67 21.81
N GLY A 79 20.11 3.89 21.82
CA GLY A 79 20.96 3.53 22.95
C GLY A 79 20.66 4.36 24.19
N GLU A 80 20.60 5.70 24.04
CA GLU A 80 20.46 6.62 25.18
C GLU A 80 19.03 6.64 25.75
N LYS A 81 18.01 6.78 24.89
CA LYS A 81 16.63 6.98 25.35
C LYS A 81 15.86 5.68 25.56
N TYR A 82 16.18 4.66 24.76
CA TYR A 82 15.42 3.40 24.75
C TYR A 82 16.25 2.21 25.25
N GLY A 83 17.51 2.43 25.67
CA GLY A 83 18.35 1.40 26.27
C GLY A 83 18.73 0.25 25.32
N PHE A 84 18.74 0.49 24.00
CA PHE A 84 19.11 -0.55 23.04
C PHE A 84 20.59 -0.90 23.12
N GLN A 85 20.90 -2.19 23.01
CA GLN A 85 22.24 -2.66 22.70
C GLN A 85 22.50 -2.51 21.21
N VAL A 86 23.21 -1.44 20.84
CA VAL A 86 23.39 -1.05 19.42
C VAL A 86 24.69 -1.61 18.84
N LYS A 87 24.55 -2.32 17.71
CA LYS A 87 25.65 -2.65 16.80
C LYS A 87 25.60 -1.71 15.59
N LEU A 88 26.55 -0.78 15.52
CA LEU A 88 26.63 0.23 14.46
C LEU A 88 27.62 -0.20 13.36
N MET A 89 27.19 -0.19 12.10
CA MET A 89 27.97 -0.54 10.92
C MET A 89 27.93 0.61 9.90
N LEU A 90 29.05 1.30 9.68
CA LEU A 90 29.12 2.48 8.82
C LEU A 90 30.11 2.31 7.68
N GLY A 91 29.77 2.82 6.50
CA GLY A 91 30.65 2.94 5.33
C GLY A 91 31.46 1.67 5.10
N LYS A 92 32.80 1.77 5.17
CA LYS A 92 33.77 0.66 4.94
C LYS A 92 33.49 -0.64 5.71
N LYS A 93 32.77 -0.60 6.83
CA LYS A 93 32.40 -1.80 7.62
C LYS A 93 31.12 -2.48 7.12
N ALA A 94 30.27 -1.77 6.38
CA ALA A 94 28.97 -2.22 5.89
C ALA A 94 29.10 -2.94 4.53
N THR A 95 29.99 -3.92 4.44
CA THR A 95 30.14 -4.78 3.26
C THR A 95 29.02 -5.81 3.18
N LYS A 96 28.75 -6.39 2.00
CA LYS A 96 27.75 -7.46 1.83
C LYS A 96 27.95 -8.56 2.87
N ARG A 97 29.19 -9.05 2.97
CA ARG A 97 29.59 -10.08 3.93
C ARG A 97 29.42 -9.61 5.38
N GLY A 98 29.80 -8.36 5.69
CA GLY A 98 29.67 -7.79 7.02
C GLY A 98 28.21 -7.71 7.48
N ILE A 99 27.33 -7.18 6.63
CA ILE A 99 25.89 -7.04 6.92
C ILE A 99 25.25 -8.42 7.06
N TYR A 100 25.51 -9.33 6.13
CA TYR A 100 24.98 -10.71 6.17
C TYR A 100 25.39 -11.44 7.45
N ASN A 101 26.66 -11.34 7.86
CA ASN A 101 27.15 -11.95 9.11
C ASN A 101 26.49 -11.33 10.35
N ALA A 102 26.23 -10.02 10.35
CA ALA A 102 25.53 -9.36 11.45
C ALA A 102 24.08 -9.84 11.56
N LEU A 103 23.36 -9.95 10.45
CA LEU A 103 21.99 -10.49 10.40
C LEU A 103 21.95 -11.96 10.86
N ARG A 104 22.89 -12.79 10.40
CA ARG A 104 23.01 -14.19 10.83
C ARG A 104 23.33 -14.33 12.31
N SER A 105 24.20 -13.48 12.84
CA SER A 105 24.54 -13.45 14.26
C SER A 105 23.32 -13.08 15.11
N LEU A 106 22.52 -12.09 14.68
CA LEU A 106 21.24 -11.79 15.34
C LEU A 106 20.28 -12.97 15.27
N ALA A 107 20.09 -13.60 14.11
CA ALA A 107 19.22 -14.77 13.97
C ALA A 107 19.63 -15.94 14.87
N ALA A 108 20.93 -16.16 15.07
CA ALA A 108 21.45 -17.23 15.91
C ALA A 108 21.40 -16.91 17.42
N SER A 109 21.56 -15.64 17.81
CA SER A 109 21.74 -15.25 19.20
C SER A 109 20.53 -14.58 19.86
N ALA A 110 19.54 -14.13 19.07
CA ALA A 110 18.35 -13.47 19.59
C ALA A 110 17.51 -14.45 20.43
N LYS A 111 17.08 -14.03 21.63
CA LYS A 111 16.26 -14.85 22.53
C LYS A 111 14.77 -14.45 22.48
N PRO A 112 13.82 -15.34 22.83
CA PRO A 112 12.38 -15.07 22.75
C PRO A 112 11.87 -13.86 23.53
N GLU A 113 12.57 -13.45 24.57
CA GLU A 113 12.27 -12.25 25.35
C GLU A 113 12.75 -10.96 24.66
N GLU A 114 13.74 -11.03 23.77
CA GLU A 114 14.36 -9.86 23.16
C GLU A 114 13.52 -9.23 22.05
N SER A 115 13.71 -7.94 21.83
CA SER A 115 13.21 -7.21 20.66
C SER A 115 14.38 -6.69 19.82
N VAL A 116 14.33 -6.90 18.51
CA VAL A 116 15.42 -6.56 17.58
C VAL A 116 14.97 -5.50 16.57
N LEU A 117 15.68 -4.38 16.49
CA LEU A 117 15.50 -3.37 15.45
C LEU A 117 16.64 -3.46 14.43
N ILE A 118 16.31 -3.46 13.15
CA ILE A 118 17.28 -3.35 12.06
C ILE A 118 16.99 -2.02 11.36
N TYR A 119 17.98 -1.12 11.33
CA TYR A 119 17.89 0.15 10.61
C TYR A 119 18.90 0.14 9.47
N TYR A 120 18.44 0.42 8.26
CA TYR A 120 19.29 0.55 7.08
C TYR A 120 19.05 1.91 6.43
N ALA A 121 20.11 2.71 6.32
CA ALA A 121 20.14 3.94 5.52
C ALA A 121 21.23 3.81 4.44
N GLY A 122 20.84 3.96 3.18
CA GLY A 122 21.69 3.74 2.02
C GLY A 122 20.87 3.57 0.75
N HIS A 123 21.53 3.33 -0.37
CA HIS A 123 20.85 2.97 -1.62
C HIS A 123 20.19 1.60 -1.52
N GLY A 124 18.98 1.54 -2.04
CA GLY A 124 18.32 0.27 -2.37
C GLY A 124 18.13 0.20 -3.88
N ASP A 125 18.24 -1.00 -4.43
CA ASP A 125 17.93 -1.26 -5.83
C ASP A 125 16.75 -2.23 -5.91
N LEU A 126 16.05 -2.22 -7.04
CA LEU A 126 14.97 -3.15 -7.32
C LEU A 126 15.36 -3.96 -8.53
N ASP A 127 15.57 -5.26 -8.31
CA ASP A 127 15.56 -6.19 -9.42
C ASP A 127 14.14 -6.23 -10.01
N ARG A 128 13.97 -5.60 -11.17
CA ARG A 128 12.67 -5.52 -11.85
C ARG A 128 12.28 -6.85 -12.50
N GLN A 129 13.24 -7.74 -12.72
CA GLN A 129 13.03 -9.06 -13.32
C GLN A 129 12.47 -10.06 -12.30
N TYR A 130 12.96 -10.04 -11.06
CA TYR A 130 12.45 -10.90 -9.98
C TYR A 130 11.54 -10.17 -8.98
N ASN A 131 11.38 -8.85 -9.12
CA ASN A 131 10.67 -7.96 -8.19
C ASN A 131 11.21 -8.07 -6.74
N ASP A 132 12.52 -8.31 -6.62
CA ASP A 132 13.25 -8.43 -5.36
C ASP A 132 13.97 -7.11 -5.06
N GLY A 133 13.78 -6.61 -3.84
CA GLY A 133 14.50 -5.42 -3.39
C GLY A 133 15.86 -5.80 -2.85
N TRP A 134 16.88 -5.00 -3.13
CA TRP A 134 18.24 -5.24 -2.72
C TRP A 134 18.76 -4.05 -1.92
N TRP A 135 19.54 -4.32 -0.89
CA TRP A 135 20.33 -3.30 -0.20
C TRP A 135 21.68 -3.25 -0.87
N ILE A 136 22.17 -2.04 -1.15
CA ILE A 136 23.45 -1.81 -1.81
C ILE A 136 24.52 -1.66 -0.73
N PRO A 137 25.43 -2.64 -0.54
CA PRO A 137 26.49 -2.55 0.47
C PRO A 137 27.62 -1.65 -0.03
N VAL A 138 28.54 -1.26 0.86
CA VAL A 138 29.64 -0.34 0.49
C VAL A 138 30.56 -0.89 -0.62
N ASP A 139 30.65 -2.22 -0.72
CA ASP A 139 31.44 -2.97 -1.69
C ASP A 139 30.62 -3.48 -2.88
N ALA A 140 29.43 -2.91 -3.10
CA ALA A 140 28.64 -3.13 -4.29
C ALA A 140 29.34 -2.62 -5.56
N GLU A 141 29.10 -3.31 -6.66
CA GLU A 141 29.46 -2.91 -8.02
C GLU A 141 28.18 -2.57 -8.79
N ALA A 142 28.13 -1.41 -9.45
CA ALA A 142 26.95 -0.96 -10.19
C ALA A 142 26.59 -1.95 -11.31
N GLY A 143 25.32 -2.38 -11.34
CA GLY A 143 24.82 -3.37 -12.29
C GLY A 143 25.25 -4.82 -12.00
N ASN A 144 25.85 -5.11 -10.84
CA ASN A 144 26.24 -6.47 -10.45
C ASN A 144 25.45 -6.97 -9.21
N PRO A 145 24.27 -7.58 -9.43
CA PRO A 145 23.42 -8.19 -8.39
C PRO A 145 24.13 -9.07 -7.37
N ILE A 146 25.17 -9.79 -7.81
CA ILE A 146 25.92 -10.73 -6.97
C ILE A 146 26.62 -9.99 -5.83
N THR A 147 26.87 -8.70 -5.97
CA THR A 147 27.48 -7.86 -4.92
C THR A 147 26.46 -7.23 -3.97
N TYR A 148 25.16 -7.38 -4.23
CA TYR A 148 24.10 -6.75 -3.43
C TYR A 148 23.51 -7.69 -2.39
N LEU A 149 22.87 -7.15 -1.35
CA LEU A 149 22.24 -7.95 -0.31
C LEU A 149 20.74 -8.07 -0.57
N ASP A 150 20.28 -9.30 -0.76
CA ASP A 150 18.90 -9.60 -1.15
C ASP A 150 17.93 -9.49 0.04
N ASN A 151 16.76 -8.86 -0.17
CA ASN A 151 15.67 -8.82 0.79
C ASN A 151 15.20 -10.22 1.23
N VAL A 152 15.28 -11.25 0.40
CA VAL A 152 15.00 -12.65 0.78
C VAL A 152 15.95 -13.11 1.89
N GLN A 153 17.22 -12.69 1.86
CA GLN A 153 18.19 -13.00 2.91
C GLN A 153 17.86 -12.27 4.21
N VAL A 154 17.43 -11.00 4.12
CA VAL A 154 16.95 -10.21 5.26
C VAL A 154 15.69 -10.85 5.87
N GLN A 155 14.69 -11.20 5.05
CA GLN A 155 13.48 -11.89 5.48
C GLN A 155 13.79 -13.23 6.15
N LYS A 156 14.67 -14.04 5.56
CA LYS A 156 15.09 -15.32 6.14
C LYS A 156 15.76 -15.12 7.50
N ALA A 157 16.59 -14.08 7.65
CA ALA A 157 17.17 -13.74 8.95
C ALA A 157 16.08 -13.34 9.96
N MET A 158 15.16 -12.45 9.59
CA MET A 158 14.05 -12.03 10.46
C MET A 158 13.14 -13.19 10.87
N ARG A 159 12.82 -14.09 9.94
CA ARG A 159 12.01 -15.30 10.19
C ARG A 159 12.67 -16.22 11.22
N ASN A 160 13.99 -16.38 11.12
CA ASN A 160 14.76 -17.29 11.95
C ASN A 160 15.22 -16.70 13.29
N MET A 161 15.10 -15.38 13.49
CA MET A 161 15.31 -14.77 14.80
C MET A 161 14.25 -15.29 15.78
N LYS A 162 14.67 -15.75 16.96
CA LYS A 162 13.72 -16.14 18.02
C LYS A 162 13.13 -14.95 18.76
N ALA A 163 13.70 -13.75 18.62
CA ALA A 163 13.21 -12.49 19.18
C ALA A 163 11.69 -12.34 19.05
N ARG A 164 11.05 -11.80 20.09
CA ARG A 164 9.60 -11.56 20.13
C ARG A 164 9.19 -10.63 19.01
N HIS A 165 9.80 -9.46 18.99
CA HIS A 165 9.55 -8.44 17.98
C HIS A 165 10.81 -8.23 17.15
N VAL A 166 10.63 -8.18 15.84
CA VAL A 166 11.68 -7.70 14.93
C VAL A 166 11.08 -6.62 14.06
N LEU A 167 11.68 -5.44 14.10
CA LEU A 167 11.30 -4.29 13.27
C LEU A 167 12.42 -3.98 12.30
N LEU A 168 12.10 -3.94 11.00
CA LEU A 168 13.00 -3.44 9.97
C LEU A 168 12.60 -2.03 9.56
N ILE A 169 13.45 -1.05 9.78
CA ILE A 169 13.30 0.30 9.26
C ILE A 169 14.29 0.50 8.12
N SER A 170 13.79 0.73 6.92
CA SER A 170 14.61 0.93 5.72
C SER A 170 14.39 2.34 5.21
N ASP A 171 15.38 3.19 5.44
CA ASP A 171 15.50 4.50 4.82
C ASP A 171 16.30 4.38 3.51
N SER A 172 15.77 3.54 2.63
CA SER A 172 16.31 3.26 1.32
C SER A 172 15.16 3.01 0.35
N CYS A 173 15.40 3.26 -0.93
CA CYS A 173 14.45 2.95 -1.98
C CYS A 173 14.10 1.45 -1.96
N TYR A 174 12.84 1.11 -2.25
CA TYR A 174 12.41 -0.26 -2.61
C TYR A 174 12.39 -1.35 -1.53
N SER A 175 12.08 -0.99 -0.28
CA SER A 175 11.73 -1.96 0.77
C SER A 175 10.25 -2.40 0.73
N GLY A 176 9.45 -1.80 -0.16
CA GLY A 176 8.00 -2.07 -0.35
C GLY A 176 7.62 -3.54 -0.67
N THR A 177 8.55 -4.33 -1.21
CA THR A 177 8.33 -5.74 -1.61
C THR A 177 8.23 -6.71 -0.43
N LEU A 178 8.65 -6.26 0.76
CA LEU A 178 8.67 -7.06 1.98
C LEU A 178 7.27 -7.28 2.60
N PHE A 179 6.25 -6.53 2.20
CA PHE A 179 5.12 -6.20 3.08
C PHE A 179 3.76 -6.87 2.79
N GLY A 180 3.05 -7.29 3.85
CA GLY A 180 1.71 -7.90 3.87
C GLY A 180 0.54 -6.90 3.84
N LYS A 181 -0.63 -7.29 4.38
CA LYS A 181 -1.79 -6.37 4.58
C LYS A 181 -1.59 -5.55 5.87
N GLY A 182 -2.05 -4.30 5.89
CA GLY A 182 -1.98 -3.41 7.07
C GLY A 182 -3.02 -3.76 8.15
N ARG A 183 -2.80 -3.28 9.37
CA ARG A 183 -3.75 -3.37 10.50
C ARG A 183 -4.26 -1.98 10.88
N GLU A 184 -5.52 -1.88 11.26
CA GLU A 184 -6.13 -0.63 11.73
C GLU A 184 -5.85 -0.39 13.22
N ILE A 185 -5.64 0.88 13.61
CA ILE A 185 -5.46 1.27 15.00
C ILE A 185 -6.83 1.52 15.63
N PRO A 186 -7.11 1.02 16.86
CA PRO A 186 -8.35 1.33 17.58
C PRO A 186 -8.48 2.81 17.92
N ARG A 187 -9.73 3.30 18.04
CA ARG A 187 -10.04 4.70 18.38
C ARG A 187 -9.58 5.12 19.79
N VAL A 188 -9.38 4.17 20.69
CA VAL A 188 -8.86 4.37 22.05
C VAL A 188 -7.72 3.41 22.29
N ILE A 189 -6.52 3.94 22.50
CA ILE A 189 -5.31 3.17 22.81
C ILE A 189 -5.21 3.06 24.33
N THR A 190 -5.29 1.84 24.87
CA THR A 190 -5.21 1.54 26.30
C THR A 190 -3.95 0.77 26.64
N ASP A 191 -3.60 0.68 27.92
CA ASP A 191 -2.50 -0.17 28.39
C ASP A 191 -2.71 -1.65 28.00
N LYS A 192 -3.97 -2.11 28.01
CA LYS A 192 -4.38 -3.44 27.53
C LYS A 192 -4.11 -3.63 26.03
N TYR A 193 -4.23 -2.58 25.24
CA TYR A 193 -3.89 -2.61 23.81
C TYR A 193 -2.38 -2.81 23.60
N TYR A 194 -1.53 -2.08 24.32
CA TYR A 194 -0.07 -2.28 24.25
C TYR A 194 0.34 -3.67 24.73
N LEU A 195 -0.28 -4.18 25.80
CA LEU A 195 -0.04 -5.54 26.30
C LEU A 195 -0.38 -6.60 25.26
N ASN A 196 -1.54 -6.48 24.60
CA ASN A 196 -1.94 -7.42 23.55
C ASN A 196 -0.98 -7.40 22.35
N LEU A 197 -0.54 -6.23 21.91
CA LEU A 197 0.44 -6.10 20.84
C LEU A 197 1.83 -6.62 21.24
N TYR A 198 2.22 -6.42 22.49
CA TYR A 198 3.54 -6.78 23.02
C TYR A 198 3.67 -8.29 23.32
N ASN A 199 2.57 -8.99 23.54
CA ASN A 199 2.57 -10.42 23.88
C ASN A 199 2.56 -11.34 22.65
N GLU A 200 2.25 -10.82 21.47
CA GLU A 200 2.23 -11.58 20.23
C GLU A 200 3.54 -11.42 19.43
N LYS A 201 3.98 -12.47 18.73
CA LYS A 201 5.18 -12.39 17.89
C LYS A 201 5.00 -11.39 16.75
N SER A 202 5.97 -10.51 16.56
CA SER A 202 5.91 -9.39 15.59
C SER A 202 7.05 -9.39 14.59
N ARG A 203 6.75 -9.25 13.30
CA ARG A 203 7.71 -9.05 12.20
C ARG A 203 7.23 -7.93 11.30
N TRP A 204 7.60 -6.71 11.64
CA TRP A 204 7.17 -5.49 10.96
C TRP A 204 8.30 -4.83 10.20
N GLY A 205 7.92 -3.96 9.28
CA GLY A 205 8.86 -2.97 8.78
C GLY A 205 8.22 -1.64 8.44
N MET A 206 9.07 -0.64 8.37
CA MET A 206 8.75 0.75 8.07
C MET A 206 9.74 1.27 7.01
N THR A 207 9.27 2.01 6.02
CA THR A 207 10.12 2.48 4.91
C THR A 207 9.88 3.93 4.57
N SER A 208 10.92 4.59 4.05
CA SER A 208 10.84 5.97 3.59
C SER A 208 10.04 6.12 2.30
N GLY A 209 9.97 5.10 1.43
CA GLY A 209 9.19 5.15 0.20
C GLY A 209 8.72 3.78 -0.30
N ASN A 210 7.80 3.81 -1.28
CA ASN A 210 7.32 2.61 -2.00
C ASN A 210 8.19 2.31 -3.24
N LYS A 211 8.39 3.30 -4.14
CA LYS A 211 9.21 3.20 -5.37
C LYS A 211 9.98 4.48 -5.75
N THR A 212 9.99 5.50 -4.90
CA THR A 212 10.65 6.79 -5.17
C THR A 212 12.06 6.83 -4.56
N PRO A 213 13.04 7.47 -5.22
CA PRO A 213 14.37 7.69 -4.66
C PRO A 213 14.31 8.35 -3.27
N VAL A 214 15.28 8.05 -2.40
CA VAL A 214 15.47 8.83 -1.17
C VAL A 214 15.98 10.20 -1.57
N SER A 215 15.33 11.26 -1.09
CA SER A 215 15.82 12.62 -1.30
C SER A 215 17.16 12.80 -0.59
N ASP A 216 18.21 13.14 -1.33
CA ASP A 216 19.50 13.62 -0.77
C ASP A 216 19.38 15.03 -0.16
N GLU A 217 18.20 15.66 -0.29
CA GLU A 217 17.86 16.93 0.31
C GLU A 217 16.89 16.70 1.46
N GLY A 218 17.41 16.76 2.69
CA GLY A 218 16.60 16.72 3.90
C GLY A 218 17.09 17.71 4.94
N THR A 219 16.42 17.77 6.08
CA THR A 219 16.58 18.82 7.08
C THR A 219 17.67 18.46 8.10
N ARG A 220 18.63 19.37 8.36
CA ARG A 220 19.72 19.20 9.35
C ARG A 220 20.63 18.00 9.11
N GLY A 221 20.98 17.74 7.85
CA GLY A 221 21.90 16.65 7.48
C GLY A 221 21.30 15.26 7.63
N HIS A 222 19.97 15.17 7.73
CA HIS A 222 19.20 13.92 7.76
C HIS A 222 18.30 13.82 6.54
N SER A 223 18.00 12.60 6.08
CA SER A 223 16.95 12.41 5.07
C SER A 223 15.60 12.91 5.59
N VAL A 224 14.65 13.27 4.71
CA VAL A 224 13.32 13.76 5.13
C VAL A 224 12.61 12.75 6.04
N PHE A 225 12.69 11.46 5.70
CA PHE A 225 12.10 10.39 6.50
C PHE A 225 12.84 10.16 7.82
N ALA A 226 14.17 10.00 7.79
CA ALA A 226 14.98 9.80 9.00
C ALA A 226 14.81 10.97 9.97
N TYR A 227 14.77 12.21 9.47
CA TYR A 227 14.56 13.39 10.28
C TYR A 227 13.23 13.33 11.04
N GLN A 228 12.11 13.03 10.37
CA GLN A 228 10.81 12.97 11.05
C GLN A 228 10.73 11.77 12.02
N LEU A 229 11.30 10.63 11.65
CA LEU A 229 11.36 9.45 12.52
C LEU A 229 12.17 9.72 13.80
N LEU A 230 13.39 10.25 13.65
CA LEU A 230 14.26 10.64 14.77
C LEU A 230 13.57 11.67 15.65
N LYS A 231 12.89 12.65 15.05
CA LYS A 231 12.14 13.69 15.76
C LYS A 231 11.00 13.12 16.58
N GLU A 232 10.17 12.24 16.02
CA GLU A 232 9.04 11.65 16.76
C GLU A 232 9.50 10.71 17.88
N LEU A 233 10.52 9.88 17.64
CA LEU A 233 11.13 9.05 18.70
C LEU A 233 11.77 9.91 19.80
N ALA A 234 12.52 10.96 19.42
CA ALA A 234 13.13 11.87 20.38
C ALA A 234 12.09 12.65 21.22
N LYS A 235 10.94 12.99 20.63
CA LYS A 235 9.83 13.69 21.31
C LYS A 235 8.90 12.78 22.13
N ASN A 236 8.99 11.47 21.99
CA ASN A 236 8.09 10.57 22.72
C ASN A 236 8.26 10.69 24.24
N GLU A 237 7.26 11.22 24.93
CA GLU A 237 7.23 11.33 26.40
C GLU A 237 6.46 10.17 27.06
N LYS A 238 5.76 9.34 26.27
CA LYS A 238 5.07 8.15 26.77
C LYS A 238 6.10 7.08 27.18
N PRO A 239 5.82 6.27 28.22
CA PRO A 239 6.66 5.13 28.56
C PRO A 239 6.74 4.10 27.42
N TYR A 240 5.69 4.03 26.59
CA TYR A 240 5.59 3.12 25.46
C TYR A 240 5.01 3.83 24.23
N VAL A 241 5.48 3.47 23.04
CA VAL A 241 4.88 3.91 21.78
C VAL A 241 4.99 2.80 20.73
N SER A 242 3.91 2.55 19.99
CA SER A 242 3.89 1.55 18.93
C SER A 242 4.52 2.06 17.64
N THR A 243 4.94 1.14 16.77
CA THR A 243 5.50 1.45 15.44
C THR A 243 4.49 2.18 14.55
N GLN A 244 3.24 1.76 14.56
CA GLN A 244 2.12 2.31 13.82
C GLN A 244 1.69 3.68 14.35
N GLU A 245 1.77 3.92 15.67
CA GLU A 245 1.58 5.26 16.25
C GLU A 245 2.64 6.24 15.73
N ILE A 246 3.91 5.85 15.70
CA ILE A 246 5.00 6.66 15.14
C ILE A 246 4.72 6.92 13.65
N TYR A 247 4.41 5.85 12.89
CA TYR A 247 4.10 5.94 11.47
C TYR A 247 2.97 6.93 11.18
N THR A 248 1.86 6.86 11.91
CA THR A 248 0.67 7.70 11.69
C THR A 248 0.97 9.19 11.89
N ARG A 249 1.97 9.52 12.72
CA ARG A 249 2.42 10.91 12.94
C ARG A 249 3.38 11.38 11.86
N ILE A 250 4.31 10.53 11.41
CA ILE A 250 5.32 10.94 10.43
C ILE A 250 4.83 10.86 8.99
N ALA A 251 3.97 9.91 8.64
CA ALA A 251 3.62 9.63 7.24
C ALA A 251 2.93 10.81 6.53
N PRO A 252 1.96 11.53 7.15
CA PRO A 252 1.39 12.72 6.54
C PRO A 252 2.42 13.84 6.38
N ILE A 253 3.33 14.01 7.34
CA ILE A 253 4.36 15.05 7.29
C ILE A 253 5.35 14.77 6.16
N VAL A 254 5.85 13.54 6.06
CA VAL A 254 6.78 13.15 4.99
C VAL A 254 6.09 13.26 3.63
N GLY A 255 4.88 12.71 3.46
CA GLY A 255 4.15 12.76 2.19
C GLY A 255 3.68 14.15 1.76
N ASN A 256 3.52 15.09 2.70
CA ASN A 256 3.19 16.48 2.37
C ASN A 256 4.42 17.33 2.02
N ASN A 257 5.63 16.89 2.36
CA ASN A 257 6.86 17.68 2.24
C ASN A 257 7.93 17.04 1.34
N SER A 258 7.65 15.88 0.73
CA SER A 258 8.51 15.25 -0.27
C SER A 258 7.72 14.31 -1.18
N GLU A 259 8.35 13.80 -2.24
CA GLU A 259 7.77 12.77 -3.12
C GLU A 259 7.71 11.37 -2.46
N GLN A 260 8.23 11.25 -1.24
CA GLN A 260 8.27 9.99 -0.51
C GLN A 260 6.87 9.58 -0.06
N THR A 261 6.54 8.30 -0.24
CA THR A 261 5.31 7.70 0.28
C THR A 261 5.65 6.61 1.31
N PRO A 262 5.84 6.97 2.59
CA PRO A 262 6.26 6.02 3.61
C PRO A 262 5.27 4.89 3.80
N LEU A 263 5.79 3.73 4.19
CA LEU A 263 4.99 2.55 4.43
C LEU A 263 5.32 1.87 5.75
N CYS A 264 4.32 1.37 6.46
CA CYS A 264 4.50 0.63 7.70
C CYS A 264 3.47 -0.49 7.79
N ARG A 265 3.92 -1.75 7.89
CA ARG A 265 3.05 -2.94 8.03
C ARG A 265 3.86 -4.24 8.32
N PRO A 266 3.19 -5.37 8.64
CA PRO A 266 3.86 -6.67 8.78
C PRO A 266 4.59 -7.12 7.51
N ILE A 267 5.69 -7.84 7.67
CA ILE A 267 6.47 -8.45 6.58
C ILE A 267 5.91 -9.83 6.24
N ARG A 268 5.87 -10.18 4.95
CA ARG A 268 5.34 -11.47 4.46
C ARG A 268 6.26 -12.62 4.84
N ASN A 269 5.68 -13.80 5.06
CA ASN A 269 6.40 -15.07 5.21
C ASN A 269 7.46 -15.11 6.34
N THR A 270 7.38 -14.21 7.33
CA THR A 270 8.32 -14.12 8.46
C THR A 270 7.80 -14.70 9.77
N GLY A 271 6.56 -15.20 9.80
CA GLY A 271 5.94 -15.79 11.00
C GLY A 271 5.49 -14.75 12.03
N ASP A 272 4.96 -13.62 11.57
CA ASP A 272 4.20 -12.67 12.38
C ASP A 272 2.89 -13.30 12.90
N GLN A 273 2.48 -13.02 14.13
CA GLN A 273 1.32 -13.65 14.78
C GLN A 273 0.24 -12.67 15.23
N GLY A 274 0.38 -11.35 15.00
CA GLY A 274 -0.58 -10.38 15.53
C GLY A 274 0.04 -9.22 16.30
N GLY A 275 1.31 -9.36 16.70
CA GLY A 275 1.98 -8.36 17.53
C GLY A 275 2.49 -7.14 16.76
N GLU A 276 3.07 -6.21 17.49
CA GLU A 276 3.70 -5.01 16.95
C GLU A 276 4.96 -4.67 17.76
N PHE A 277 5.96 -4.08 17.09
CA PHE A 277 7.15 -3.63 17.81
C PHE A 277 6.80 -2.38 18.64
N ILE A 278 7.04 -2.46 19.95
CA ILE A 278 6.79 -1.39 20.91
C ILE A 278 8.13 -0.80 21.36
N PHE A 279 8.28 0.52 21.26
CA PHE A 279 9.42 1.23 21.82
C PHE A 279 9.15 1.53 23.29
N VAL A 280 10.08 1.15 24.16
CA VAL A 280 9.97 1.31 25.61
C VAL A 280 11.04 2.30 26.08
N ALA A 281 10.63 3.42 26.65
CA ALA A 281 11.57 4.39 27.20
C ALA A 281 12.29 3.78 28.41
N SER A 282 13.61 3.90 28.49
CA SER A 282 14.36 3.38 29.63
C SER A 282 14.04 4.20 30.88
N SER A 283 13.62 3.52 31.97
CA SER A 283 13.43 4.13 33.27
C SER A 283 14.78 4.51 33.88
N GLY A 284 15.35 5.63 33.43
CA GLY A 284 16.63 6.15 33.92
C GLY A 284 17.43 7.08 32.99
N ALA A 285 16.99 7.36 31.76
CA ALA A 285 17.75 8.22 30.86
C ALA A 285 17.62 9.71 31.20
N THR A 286 18.61 10.25 31.91
CA THR A 286 18.89 11.69 31.92
C THR A 286 19.20 12.15 30.49
N VAL A 287 18.48 13.18 30.05
CA VAL A 287 18.58 13.76 28.70
C VAL A 287 19.99 14.32 28.48
N VAL A 288 20.82 13.65 27.67
CA VAL A 288 22.11 14.18 27.23
C VAL A 288 21.88 15.27 26.18
N LYS A 289 22.25 16.49 26.54
CA LYS A 289 22.32 17.66 25.67
C LYS A 289 23.47 17.52 24.63
N PRO A 290 23.26 17.52 23.31
CA PRO A 290 24.36 17.65 22.34
C PRO A 290 25.05 19.03 22.39
N SER A 291 26.37 19.01 22.15
CA SER A 291 27.34 20.13 22.11
C SER A 291 27.61 20.58 20.65
N PRO A 292 28.09 21.82 20.40
CA PRO A 292 27.84 22.56 19.15
C PRO A 292 29.04 22.64 18.18
N GLU A 293 28.75 22.54 16.88
CA GLU A 293 29.52 23.22 15.83
C GLU A 293 28.58 24.25 15.20
N ALA A 294 28.87 25.53 15.47
CA ALA A 294 28.26 26.75 14.93
C ALA A 294 26.82 26.64 14.39
N SER A 295 25.91 26.05 15.17
CA SER A 295 24.51 26.00 14.80
C SER A 295 23.83 27.27 15.27
N HIS A 296 23.16 27.96 14.35
CA HIS A 296 22.16 28.92 14.76
C HIS A 296 21.09 28.16 15.53
N THR A 297 20.79 28.61 16.74
CA THR A 297 19.60 28.16 17.47
C THR A 297 18.39 28.60 16.65
N THR A 298 17.61 27.65 16.13
CA THR A 298 16.43 27.98 15.32
C THR A 298 15.12 27.56 15.99
N LEU A 299 14.08 28.34 15.76
CA LEU A 299 12.73 28.10 16.24
C LEU A 299 11.78 27.97 15.05
N SER A 300 11.09 26.83 14.97
CA SER A 300 9.94 26.65 14.09
C SER A 300 8.66 26.65 14.92
N VAL A 301 7.63 27.37 14.49
CA VAL A 301 6.35 27.44 15.19
C VAL A 301 5.22 27.17 14.20
N SER A 302 4.46 26.11 14.43
CA SER A 302 3.22 25.81 13.70
C SER A 302 2.03 25.89 14.64
N ALA A 303 0.82 26.03 14.09
CA ALA A 303 -0.39 26.07 14.88
C ALA A 303 -1.54 25.31 14.19
N ASN A 304 -2.64 25.12 14.91
CA ASN A 304 -3.92 24.63 14.38
C ASN A 304 -4.53 25.53 13.30
N ILE A 305 -4.02 26.77 13.18
CA ILE A 305 -4.37 27.77 12.15
C ILE A 305 -3.11 28.41 11.55
N THR A 306 -3.23 28.95 10.34
CA THR A 306 -2.15 29.73 9.69
C THR A 306 -2.26 31.23 9.99
N GLY A 307 -1.17 31.97 9.77
CA GLY A 307 -1.09 33.42 9.90
C GLY A 307 -1.08 33.96 11.34
N ALA A 308 -0.90 33.10 12.36
CA ALA A 308 -0.80 33.57 13.73
C ALA A 308 0.58 34.21 13.97
N ARG A 309 0.61 35.42 14.54
CA ARG A 309 1.86 36.16 14.79
C ARG A 309 2.67 35.45 15.87
N VAL A 310 3.94 35.26 15.60
CA VAL A 310 4.90 34.66 16.53
C VAL A 310 5.82 35.76 17.06
N LEU A 311 5.85 35.92 18.38
CA LEU A 311 6.73 36.85 19.08
C LEU A 311 7.67 36.08 20.02
N VAL A 312 8.92 36.53 20.06
CA VAL A 312 9.96 36.08 20.98
C VAL A 312 10.37 37.29 21.82
N ASP A 313 10.22 37.22 23.14
CA ASP A 313 10.53 38.31 24.08
C ASP A 313 9.86 39.64 23.73
N GLY A 314 8.66 39.56 23.15
CA GLY A 314 7.90 40.73 22.72
C GLY A 314 8.26 41.27 21.34
N ARG A 315 9.30 40.75 20.66
CA ARG A 315 9.62 41.09 19.28
C ARG A 315 8.96 40.10 18.31
N ARG A 316 8.23 40.61 17.31
CA ARG A 316 7.65 39.78 16.23
C ARG A 316 8.76 39.20 15.35
N ILE A 317 8.69 37.90 15.11
CA ILE A 317 9.67 37.16 14.28
C ILE A 317 9.08 36.50 13.04
N GLY A 318 7.75 36.42 12.93
CA GLY A 318 7.06 35.86 11.75
C GLY A 318 5.62 35.44 12.04
N GLU A 319 5.10 34.56 11.20
CA GLU A 319 3.74 34.01 11.29
C GLU A 319 3.71 32.49 11.07
N THR A 320 2.69 31.80 11.59
CA THR A 320 2.56 30.34 11.43
C THR A 320 2.13 29.93 10.01
N PRO A 321 2.68 28.85 9.43
CA PRO A 321 3.82 28.09 9.91
C PRO A 321 5.13 28.88 9.73
N LEU A 322 5.87 29.04 10.82
CA LEU A 322 7.18 29.66 10.86
C LEU A 322 8.25 28.57 10.91
N SER A 323 9.24 28.61 10.04
CA SER A 323 10.25 27.55 9.93
C SER A 323 11.67 28.10 10.08
N ASP A 324 12.42 27.47 10.99
CA ASP A 324 13.87 27.62 11.17
C ASP A 324 14.38 29.07 11.31
N VAL A 325 13.62 29.91 12.01
CA VAL A 325 14.04 31.28 12.32
C VAL A 325 15.12 31.27 13.39
N ALA A 326 16.25 31.93 13.12
CA ALA A 326 17.32 32.09 14.09
C ALA A 326 16.86 32.93 15.30
N VAL A 327 17.05 32.39 16.49
CA VAL A 327 16.77 33.04 17.78
C VAL A 327 18.00 32.87 18.66
N SER A 328 18.32 33.88 19.47
CA SER A 328 19.43 33.77 20.41
C SER A 328 19.26 32.55 21.33
N PRO A 329 20.34 31.91 21.79
CA PRO A 329 20.26 30.93 22.86
C PRO A 329 19.86 31.61 24.18
N GLY A 330 19.00 30.98 24.98
CA GLY A 330 18.55 31.56 26.25
C GLY A 330 17.14 31.14 26.66
N GLU A 331 16.66 31.70 27.76
CA GLU A 331 15.23 31.66 28.05
C GLU A 331 14.52 32.72 27.22
N HIS A 332 13.49 32.28 26.51
CA HIS A 332 12.67 33.14 25.68
C HIS A 332 11.22 32.97 26.05
N ARG A 333 10.49 34.08 26.09
CA ARG A 333 9.04 34.07 26.21
C ARG A 333 8.45 34.05 24.81
N ILE A 334 7.89 32.90 24.42
CA ILE A 334 7.11 32.78 23.19
C ILE A 334 5.70 33.27 23.46
N ARG A 335 5.24 34.14 22.58
CA ARG A 335 3.83 34.50 22.47
C ARG A 335 3.38 34.24 21.05
N VAL A 336 2.36 33.40 20.88
CA VAL A 336 1.69 33.22 19.60
C VAL A 336 0.30 33.81 19.74
N GLU A 337 -0.05 34.73 18.85
CA GLU A 337 -1.31 35.44 18.92
C GLU A 337 -1.94 35.66 17.56
N LYS A 338 -3.26 35.59 17.53
CA LYS A 338 -4.10 35.98 16.41
C LYS A 338 -5.35 36.65 16.99
N GLN A 339 -5.89 37.64 16.30
CA GLN A 339 -7.12 38.31 16.73
C GLN A 339 -8.25 37.27 16.86
N GLY A 340 -9.02 37.33 17.95
CA GLY A 340 -10.09 36.36 18.27
C GLY A 340 -9.65 35.14 19.08
N TYR A 341 -8.36 34.99 19.37
CA TYR A 341 -7.80 33.84 20.11
C TYR A 341 -7.17 34.26 21.42
N ASP A 342 -7.21 33.37 22.40
CA ASP A 342 -6.42 33.55 23.62
C ASP A 342 -4.93 33.44 23.28
N PRO A 343 -4.11 34.46 23.61
CA PRO A 343 -2.71 34.46 23.24
C PRO A 343 -1.99 33.35 23.98
N TYR A 344 -1.43 32.41 23.22
CA TYR A 344 -0.58 31.37 23.78
C TYR A 344 0.70 32.00 24.31
N LYS A 345 1.04 31.72 25.57
CA LYS A 345 2.29 32.20 26.20
C LYS A 345 3.02 31.00 26.80
N LYS A 346 4.25 30.78 26.37
CA LYS A 346 5.12 29.75 26.96
C LYS A 346 6.53 30.29 27.12
N ARG A 347 7.12 30.10 28.29
CA ARG A 347 8.57 30.24 28.45
C ARG A 347 9.23 28.98 27.90
N ILE A 348 10.13 29.15 26.95
CA ILE A 348 10.94 28.07 26.40
C ILE A 348 12.40 28.38 26.68
N ARG A 349 13.21 27.35 26.86
CA ARG A 349 14.65 27.49 26.90
C ARG A 349 15.22 26.98 25.60
N LEU A 350 15.77 27.90 24.81
CA LEU A 350 16.44 27.59 23.56
C LEU A 350 17.92 27.36 23.84
N GLU A 351 18.39 26.16 23.55
CA GLU A 351 19.79 25.81 23.76
C GLU A 351 20.64 26.26 22.58
N SER A 352 21.88 26.69 22.88
CA SER A 352 22.82 27.11 21.86
C SER A 352 23.00 25.98 20.85
N GLY A 353 22.77 26.31 19.58
CA GLY A 353 22.92 25.36 18.50
C GLY A 353 21.80 24.34 18.30
N ARG A 354 20.64 24.52 18.96
CA ARG A 354 19.54 23.57 18.85
C ARG A 354 18.32 24.09 18.12
N SER A 355 17.78 23.14 17.36
CA SER A 355 16.51 23.16 16.68
C SER A 355 15.26 22.96 17.52
N MET A 356 14.44 23.98 17.85
CA MET A 356 13.16 23.76 18.55
C MET A 356 11.97 23.90 17.59
N SER A 357 11.01 22.96 17.63
CA SER A 357 9.73 23.10 16.93
C SER A 357 8.57 23.08 17.94
N LEU A 358 7.79 24.14 17.97
CA LEU A 358 6.62 24.31 18.82
C LEU A 358 5.34 24.20 17.97
N TYR A 359 4.44 23.27 18.31
CA TYR A 359 3.08 23.30 17.82
C TYR A 359 2.20 24.01 18.85
N VAL A 360 1.37 24.94 18.40
CA VAL A 360 0.46 25.72 19.24
C VAL A 360 -0.97 25.41 18.86
N ASP A 361 -1.76 24.98 19.84
CA ASP A 361 -3.21 24.96 19.73
C ASP A 361 -3.73 26.30 20.28
N LEU A 362 -4.16 27.19 19.38
CA LEU A 362 -4.79 28.45 19.76
C LEU A 362 -6.28 28.21 20.00
N SER A 363 -6.70 28.33 21.26
CA SER A 363 -8.10 28.30 21.64
C SER A 363 -8.78 29.64 21.33
N ALA A 364 -10.04 29.59 20.87
CA ALA A 364 -10.85 30.78 20.70
C ALA A 364 -11.05 31.50 22.04
N ALA A 365 -10.82 32.82 22.05
CA ALA A 365 -11.16 33.64 23.20
C ALA A 365 -12.69 33.62 23.40
N GLY A 366 -13.14 33.14 24.57
CA GLY A 366 -14.57 33.02 24.88
C GLY A 366 -15.30 31.87 24.17
N GLY A 367 -14.59 30.85 23.67
CA GLY A 367 -15.22 29.63 23.13
C GLY A 367 -16.00 29.83 21.82
N ARG A 368 -15.70 30.90 21.08
CA ARG A 368 -16.40 31.26 19.84
C ARG A 368 -16.06 30.29 18.72
N LYS A 369 -17.04 29.52 18.27
CA LYS A 369 -16.96 28.66 17.08
C LYS A 369 -17.20 29.47 15.82
N GLY A 370 -16.55 29.08 14.73
CA GLY A 370 -16.88 29.58 13.38
C GLY A 370 -17.89 28.68 12.70
N ARG A 371 -18.58 29.17 11.66
CA ARG A 371 -19.46 28.33 10.83
C ARG A 371 -18.88 28.15 9.44
N LEU A 372 -18.93 26.93 8.91
CA LEU A 372 -18.48 26.63 7.55
C LEU A 372 -19.67 26.49 6.59
N PHE A 373 -19.62 27.22 5.48
CA PHE A 373 -20.53 27.13 4.34
C PHE A 373 -19.75 26.68 3.10
N VAL A 374 -20.30 25.71 2.37
CA VAL A 374 -19.66 25.14 1.18
C VAL A 374 -20.65 25.17 0.03
N GLU A 375 -20.51 26.14 -0.87
CA GLU A 375 -21.24 26.19 -2.12
C GLU A 375 -20.56 25.27 -3.14
N THR A 376 -21.33 24.46 -3.85
CA THR A 376 -20.81 23.48 -4.80
C THR A 376 -21.38 23.70 -6.19
N LYS A 377 -20.60 23.37 -7.22
CA LYS A 377 -21.10 23.18 -8.58
C LYS A 377 -20.59 21.82 -9.09
N PRO A 378 -21.46 20.86 -9.41
CA PRO A 378 -22.93 20.94 -9.39
C PRO A 378 -23.49 21.09 -7.95
N ASP A 379 -24.70 21.65 -7.83
CA ASP A 379 -25.31 22.02 -6.55
C ASP A 379 -25.66 20.80 -5.67
N ASP A 380 -25.75 19.61 -6.27
CA ASP A 380 -26.03 18.34 -5.62
C ASP A 380 -24.76 17.59 -5.16
N ALA A 381 -23.58 18.21 -5.26
CA ALA A 381 -22.34 17.59 -4.84
C ALA A 381 -22.32 17.30 -3.33
N ASN A 382 -21.82 16.13 -2.96
CA ASN A 382 -21.59 15.72 -1.59
C ASN A 382 -20.34 16.40 -1.01
N VAL A 383 -20.46 16.88 0.22
CA VAL A 383 -19.38 17.56 0.96
C VAL A 383 -19.03 16.76 2.21
N LYS A 384 -17.74 16.51 2.42
CA LYS A 384 -17.23 15.79 3.60
C LYS A 384 -16.00 16.51 4.17
N ILE A 385 -15.93 16.63 5.49
CA ILE A 385 -14.72 17.08 6.18
C ILE A 385 -13.95 15.84 6.64
N LEU A 386 -12.79 15.57 6.04
CA LEU A 386 -12.08 14.29 6.18
C LEU A 386 -11.43 14.09 7.55
N ASN A 387 -11.14 15.16 8.26
CA ASN A 387 -10.43 15.14 9.54
C ASN A 387 -11.35 15.34 10.76
N ILE A 388 -12.68 15.20 10.59
CA ILE A 388 -13.65 15.15 11.69
C ILE A 388 -14.61 13.97 11.50
N GLY A 389 -15.25 13.54 12.59
CA GLY A 389 -16.26 12.48 12.56
C GLY A 389 -17.67 12.91 12.11
N PRO A 390 -18.19 14.08 12.54
CA PRO A 390 -19.53 14.54 12.16
C PRO A 390 -19.72 14.72 10.64
N ARG A 391 -20.94 14.47 10.15
CA ARG A 391 -21.33 14.78 8.76
C ARG A 391 -21.48 16.29 8.59
N PHE A 392 -21.00 16.80 7.46
CA PHE A 392 -21.12 18.21 7.13
C PHE A 392 -22.59 18.61 6.93
N TYR A 393 -22.93 19.82 7.39
CA TYR A 393 -24.16 20.53 7.07
C TYR A 393 -23.84 22.02 6.91
N GLN A 394 -24.63 22.77 6.13
CA GLN A 394 -24.38 24.19 5.91
C GLN A 394 -24.47 24.97 7.22
N GLY A 395 -23.47 25.82 7.48
CA GLY A 395 -23.39 26.59 8.71
C GLY A 395 -22.96 25.76 9.93
N MET A 396 -22.31 24.62 9.72
CA MET A 396 -21.80 23.77 10.81
C MET A 396 -20.84 24.55 11.70
N GLU A 397 -21.15 24.60 13.01
CA GLU A 397 -20.27 25.16 14.02
C GLU A 397 -19.07 24.25 14.27
N LEU A 398 -17.89 24.79 14.05
CA LEU A 398 -16.63 24.09 14.20
C LEU A 398 -15.71 24.90 15.12
N ASP A 399 -14.92 24.18 15.90
CA ASP A 399 -13.84 24.81 16.64
C ASP A 399 -12.88 25.48 15.64
N PRO A 400 -12.19 26.55 16.03
CA PRO A 400 -11.22 27.15 15.13
C PRO A 400 -10.10 26.15 14.81
N GLY A 401 -9.73 26.06 13.53
CA GLY A 401 -8.76 25.07 13.10
C GLY A 401 -8.75 24.83 11.60
N ARG A 402 -7.92 23.87 11.18
CA ARG A 402 -7.71 23.53 9.78
C ARG A 402 -8.50 22.28 9.38
N TYR A 403 -9.31 22.39 8.33
CA TYR A 403 -10.26 21.37 7.89
C TYR A 403 -9.99 20.94 6.44
N ASN A 404 -9.97 19.64 6.18
CA ASN A 404 -9.80 19.09 4.83
C ASN A 404 -11.17 18.76 4.24
N VAL A 405 -11.67 19.65 3.39
CA VAL A 405 -12.97 19.53 2.74
C VAL A 405 -12.82 18.77 1.42
N GLU A 406 -13.52 17.65 1.30
CA GLU A 406 -13.71 16.88 0.07
C GLU A 406 -15.08 17.19 -0.52
N VAL A 407 -15.12 17.48 -1.83
CA VAL A 407 -16.35 17.70 -2.58
C VAL A 407 -16.37 16.73 -3.76
N SER A 408 -17.45 15.95 -3.88
CA SER A 408 -17.61 14.93 -4.90
C SER A 408 -19.03 14.93 -5.49
N ALA A 409 -19.15 14.65 -6.78
CA ALA A 409 -20.44 14.47 -7.45
C ALA A 409 -20.31 13.41 -8.55
N SER A 410 -21.39 12.70 -8.83
CA SER A 410 -21.42 11.69 -9.90
C SER A 410 -21.18 12.35 -11.25
N GLY A 411 -20.25 11.81 -12.04
CA GLY A 411 -19.88 12.39 -13.34
C GLY A 411 -18.94 13.59 -13.24
N TYR A 412 -18.38 13.90 -12.07
CA TYR A 412 -17.40 14.97 -11.88
C TYR A 412 -16.14 14.46 -11.18
N LYS A 413 -15.01 15.15 -11.40
CA LYS A 413 -13.76 14.87 -10.66
C LYS A 413 -13.87 15.39 -9.22
N THR A 414 -13.65 14.52 -8.24
CA THR A 414 -13.58 14.88 -6.81
C THR A 414 -12.47 15.91 -6.56
N LYS A 415 -12.74 16.94 -5.75
CA LYS A 415 -11.77 17.94 -5.30
C LYS A 415 -11.59 17.89 -3.78
N LYS A 416 -10.37 18.14 -3.31
CA LYS A 416 -10.01 18.27 -1.89
C LYS A 416 -9.36 19.62 -1.64
N ARG A 417 -9.68 20.27 -0.53
CA ARG A 417 -9.17 21.59 -0.18
C ARG A 417 -9.03 21.74 1.34
N TRP A 418 -7.89 22.27 1.77
CA TRP A 418 -7.69 22.68 3.16
C TRP A 418 -8.23 24.10 3.39
N ILE A 419 -9.02 24.26 4.45
CA ILE A 419 -9.63 25.52 4.89
C ILE A 419 -9.20 25.81 6.31
N ASP A 420 -8.87 27.07 6.60
CA ASP A 420 -8.62 27.54 7.96
C ASP A 420 -9.86 28.28 8.46
N LEU A 421 -10.43 27.85 9.57
CA LEU A 421 -11.59 28.49 10.20
C LEU A 421 -11.13 29.31 11.41
N SER A 422 -11.43 30.60 11.39
CA SER A 422 -11.06 31.52 12.46
C SER A 422 -12.09 31.55 13.61
N ALA A 423 -11.66 31.98 14.79
CA ALA A 423 -12.54 32.03 15.97
C ALA A 423 -13.69 33.04 15.81
N GLY A 424 -14.93 32.53 15.82
CA GLY A 424 -16.14 33.34 15.68
C GLY A 424 -16.38 33.90 14.29
N GLU A 425 -15.63 33.47 13.27
CA GLU A 425 -15.80 33.90 11.89
C GLU A 425 -16.51 32.81 11.07
N ASP A 426 -17.45 33.24 10.24
CA ASP A 426 -18.09 32.36 9.27
C ASP A 426 -17.25 32.31 7.99
N GLU A 427 -16.93 31.11 7.53
CA GLU A 427 -16.19 30.88 6.30
C GLU A 427 -17.10 30.32 5.23
N SER A 428 -17.05 30.93 4.04
CA SER A 428 -17.81 30.48 2.87
C SER A 428 -16.86 30.15 1.73
N ILE A 429 -16.93 28.91 1.25
CA ILE A 429 -16.11 28.47 0.13
C ILE A 429 -16.99 28.04 -1.04
N SER A 430 -16.54 28.34 -2.26
CA SER A 430 -17.17 27.83 -3.49
C SER A 430 -16.27 26.80 -4.16
N VAL A 431 -16.82 25.62 -4.47
CA VAL A 431 -16.11 24.51 -5.08
C VAL A 431 -16.83 24.08 -6.36
N ARG A 432 -16.26 24.45 -7.51
CA ARG A 432 -16.71 23.95 -8.82
C ARG A 432 -15.93 22.70 -9.21
N LEU A 433 -16.63 21.59 -9.33
CA LEU A 433 -16.12 20.34 -9.86
C LEU A 433 -16.09 20.38 -11.40
N GLU A 434 -15.11 19.71 -11.96
CA GLU A 434 -14.98 19.55 -13.42
C GLU A 434 -15.76 18.31 -13.84
N ALA A 435 -16.65 18.45 -14.82
CA ALA A 435 -17.35 17.31 -15.40
C ALA A 435 -16.34 16.35 -16.04
N VAL A 436 -16.48 15.07 -15.76
CA VAL A 436 -15.85 14.02 -16.54
C VAL A 436 -16.59 13.99 -17.88
N ALA A 437 -15.88 14.21 -18.98
CA ALA A 437 -16.50 14.19 -20.30
C ALA A 437 -17.27 12.85 -20.47
N ALA A 438 -18.55 12.93 -20.84
CA ALA A 438 -19.37 11.75 -21.08
C ALA A 438 -18.70 10.88 -22.15
N GLU A 439 -18.31 9.67 -21.76
CA GLU A 439 -17.61 8.72 -22.63
C GLU A 439 -18.58 8.30 -23.75
N ARG A 440 -18.24 8.62 -25.00
CA ARG A 440 -19.08 8.31 -26.15
C ARG A 440 -18.88 6.83 -26.52
N PRO A 441 -19.92 6.07 -26.92
CA PRO A 441 -19.74 4.72 -27.45
C PRO A 441 -18.64 4.67 -28.52
N GLY A 442 -17.67 3.76 -28.36
CA GLY A 442 -16.53 3.66 -29.27
C GLY A 442 -15.40 4.66 -29.01
N SER A 443 -15.48 5.53 -27.99
CA SER A 443 -14.36 6.38 -27.60
C SER A 443 -13.19 5.53 -27.16
N LYS A 444 -11.99 5.86 -27.66
CA LYS A 444 -10.76 5.13 -27.37
C LYS A 444 -9.84 5.95 -26.48
N PHE A 445 -9.08 5.27 -25.63
CA PHE A 445 -7.90 5.84 -25.01
C PHE A 445 -6.73 4.86 -25.08
N VAL A 446 -5.52 5.40 -25.04
CA VAL A 446 -4.30 4.62 -24.98
C VAL A 446 -3.64 4.90 -23.63
N ASN A 447 -3.26 3.87 -22.90
CA ASN A 447 -2.55 4.04 -21.63
C ASN A 447 -1.05 4.31 -21.85
N ASN A 448 -0.27 4.52 -20.78
CA ASN A 448 1.16 4.83 -20.93
C ASN A 448 2.00 3.67 -21.50
N LEU A 449 1.43 2.47 -21.60
CA LEU A 449 2.07 1.29 -22.20
C LEU A 449 1.65 1.04 -23.64
N GLY A 450 0.94 1.98 -24.26
CA GLY A 450 0.45 1.82 -25.64
C GLY A 450 -0.73 0.86 -25.78
N MET A 451 -1.36 0.43 -24.68
CA MET A 451 -2.55 -0.42 -24.74
C MET A 451 -3.76 0.45 -25.11
N GLU A 452 -4.36 0.17 -26.27
CA GLU A 452 -5.58 0.84 -26.72
C GLU A 452 -6.82 0.14 -26.13
N PHE A 453 -7.69 0.94 -25.51
CA PHE A 453 -8.96 0.53 -24.94
C PHE A 453 -10.11 1.25 -25.64
N VAL A 454 -11.24 0.58 -25.80
CA VAL A 454 -12.47 1.14 -26.35
C VAL A 454 -13.60 1.11 -25.31
N TYR A 455 -14.37 2.19 -25.24
CA TYR A 455 -15.52 2.31 -24.35
C TYR A 455 -16.71 1.48 -24.86
N ILE A 456 -17.16 0.56 -24.03
CA ILE A 456 -18.34 -0.27 -24.19
C ILE A 456 -19.45 0.32 -23.35
N LYS A 457 -20.53 0.75 -24.01
CA LYS A 457 -21.68 1.36 -23.35
C LYS A 457 -22.46 0.32 -22.51
N PRO A 458 -23.12 0.73 -21.42
CA PRO A 458 -24.05 -0.16 -20.72
C PRO A 458 -25.20 -0.59 -21.64
N GLY A 459 -25.83 -1.72 -21.31
CA GLY A 459 -26.95 -2.24 -22.08
C GLY A 459 -27.36 -3.65 -21.66
N SER A 460 -28.39 -4.16 -22.31
CA SER A 460 -28.87 -5.53 -22.10
C SER A 460 -28.69 -6.37 -23.36
N PHE A 461 -28.42 -7.66 -23.21
CA PHE A 461 -28.30 -8.61 -24.30
C PHE A 461 -28.74 -10.02 -23.88
N MET A 462 -28.89 -10.91 -24.86
CA MET A 462 -29.08 -12.34 -24.62
C MET A 462 -27.71 -13.01 -24.58
N MET A 463 -27.32 -13.49 -23.40
CA MET A 463 -26.09 -14.25 -23.17
C MET A 463 -26.37 -15.75 -23.35
N GLY A 464 -25.40 -16.50 -23.88
CA GLY A 464 -25.56 -17.92 -24.26
C GLY A 464 -26.15 -18.10 -25.66
N SER A 465 -26.37 -19.35 -26.06
CA SER A 465 -26.80 -19.74 -27.41
C SER A 465 -28.26 -20.20 -27.44
N PRO A 466 -29.02 -19.86 -28.49
CA PRO A 466 -30.37 -20.39 -28.70
C PRO A 466 -30.32 -21.91 -28.93
N SER A 467 -31.39 -22.62 -28.60
CA SER A 467 -31.43 -24.10 -28.63
C SER A 467 -31.10 -24.72 -29.99
N GLY A 468 -31.33 -24.00 -31.10
CA GLY A 468 -31.03 -24.45 -32.45
C GLY A 468 -29.68 -23.99 -33.02
N GLU A 469 -28.84 -23.29 -32.26
CA GLU A 469 -27.52 -22.87 -32.73
C GLU A 469 -26.63 -24.10 -32.99
N SER A 470 -26.01 -24.17 -34.17
CA SER A 470 -25.09 -25.24 -34.52
C SER A 470 -23.82 -25.18 -33.65
N GLY A 471 -23.45 -26.31 -33.05
CA GLY A 471 -22.30 -26.42 -32.16
C GLY A 471 -22.57 -26.00 -30.71
N ARG A 472 -23.83 -25.71 -30.34
CA ARG A 472 -24.21 -25.34 -28.98
C ARG A 472 -23.92 -26.46 -27.97
N GLU A 473 -23.33 -26.06 -26.84
CA GLU A 473 -23.14 -26.91 -25.66
C GLU A 473 -24.26 -26.72 -24.61
N ASN A 474 -24.34 -27.67 -23.67
CA ASN A 474 -25.42 -27.71 -22.66
C ASN A 474 -25.35 -26.57 -21.64
N ASP A 475 -24.16 -26.01 -21.40
CA ASP A 475 -23.89 -24.99 -20.39
C ASP A 475 -23.98 -23.55 -20.92
N GLU A 476 -24.54 -23.38 -22.13
CA GLU A 476 -24.73 -22.12 -22.83
C GLU A 476 -26.20 -21.69 -22.85
N ARG A 477 -26.97 -22.03 -21.80
CA ARG A 477 -28.40 -21.69 -21.72
C ARG A 477 -28.62 -20.18 -21.96
N GLN A 478 -29.41 -19.87 -22.97
CA GLN A 478 -29.72 -18.47 -23.28
C GLN A 478 -30.51 -17.78 -22.16
N HIS A 479 -30.06 -16.61 -21.72
CA HIS A 479 -30.72 -15.81 -20.69
C HIS A 479 -30.41 -14.31 -20.85
N ARG A 480 -31.24 -13.44 -20.26
CA ARG A 480 -31.07 -11.99 -20.38
C ARG A 480 -30.08 -11.47 -19.34
N VAL A 481 -29.09 -10.71 -19.79
CA VAL A 481 -28.13 -10.00 -18.92
C VAL A 481 -28.26 -8.50 -19.13
N THR A 482 -28.18 -7.72 -18.06
CA THR A 482 -28.09 -6.25 -18.09
C THR A 482 -26.79 -5.79 -17.43
N LEU A 483 -25.98 -5.03 -18.17
CA LEU A 483 -24.80 -4.35 -17.67
C LEU A 483 -25.17 -2.88 -17.39
N THR A 484 -25.16 -2.47 -16.13
CA THR A 484 -25.66 -1.14 -15.72
C THR A 484 -24.64 -0.03 -15.89
N LYS A 485 -23.36 -0.38 -15.97
CA LYS A 485 -22.24 0.55 -16.11
C LYS A 485 -21.46 0.24 -17.38
N GLY A 486 -21.06 1.31 -18.07
CA GLY A 486 -20.08 1.18 -19.15
C GLY A 486 -18.71 0.81 -18.60
N PHE A 487 -17.88 0.25 -19.47
CA PHE A 487 -16.51 -0.13 -19.15
C PHE A 487 -15.65 0.00 -20.40
N TYR A 488 -14.35 0.12 -20.20
CA TYR A 488 -13.39 0.04 -21.29
C TYR A 488 -12.89 -1.38 -21.43
N MET A 489 -12.72 -1.86 -22.66
CA MET A 489 -12.08 -3.14 -22.95
C MET A 489 -10.88 -2.92 -23.86
N GLN A 490 -9.79 -3.63 -23.59
CA GLN A 490 -8.61 -3.61 -24.43
C GLN A 490 -8.98 -4.13 -25.83
N THR A 491 -8.56 -3.40 -26.86
CA THR A 491 -8.95 -3.69 -28.25
C THR A 491 -8.38 -5.02 -28.78
N THR A 492 -7.33 -5.54 -28.15
CA THR A 492 -6.64 -6.80 -28.49
C THR A 492 -6.45 -7.65 -27.22
N GLU A 493 -6.00 -8.89 -27.37
CA GLU A 493 -5.38 -9.60 -26.25
C GLU A 493 -4.14 -8.85 -25.73
N VAL A 494 -3.74 -9.13 -24.49
CA VAL A 494 -2.47 -8.66 -23.96
C VAL A 494 -1.33 -9.31 -24.74
N THR A 495 -0.49 -8.47 -25.34
CA THR A 495 0.61 -8.93 -26.18
C THR A 495 1.82 -9.36 -25.36
N GLN A 496 2.71 -10.15 -25.96
CA GLN A 496 3.99 -10.53 -25.40
C GLN A 496 4.81 -9.30 -25.00
N GLY A 497 4.84 -8.25 -25.82
CA GLY A 497 5.55 -7.01 -25.52
C GLY A 497 4.98 -6.29 -24.31
N GLN A 498 3.65 -6.18 -24.24
CA GLN A 498 2.96 -5.61 -23.08
C GLN A 498 3.18 -6.43 -21.81
N TRP A 499 3.11 -7.76 -21.91
CA TRP A 499 3.41 -8.68 -20.81
C TRP A 499 4.83 -8.50 -20.31
N THR A 500 5.82 -8.55 -21.19
CA THR A 500 7.23 -8.41 -20.82
C THR A 500 7.53 -7.05 -20.19
N GLU A 501 6.92 -5.97 -20.67
CA GLU A 501 7.07 -4.62 -20.09
C GLU A 501 6.48 -4.52 -18.66
N VAL A 502 5.37 -5.21 -18.37
CA VAL A 502 4.72 -5.17 -17.05
C VAL A 502 5.34 -6.17 -16.08
N MET A 503 5.56 -7.41 -16.53
CA MET A 503 5.92 -8.56 -15.71
C MET A 503 7.42 -8.86 -15.70
N GLY A 504 8.19 -8.37 -16.68
CA GLY A 504 9.61 -8.70 -16.84
C GLY A 504 9.89 -10.16 -17.21
N THR A 505 8.85 -10.96 -17.47
CA THR A 505 8.95 -12.39 -17.77
C THR A 505 8.49 -12.71 -19.19
N ARG A 506 8.85 -13.90 -19.67
CA ARG A 506 8.43 -14.47 -20.95
C ARG A 506 8.07 -15.96 -20.77
N PRO A 507 6.88 -16.29 -20.22
CA PRO A 507 6.50 -17.68 -19.92
C PRO A 507 6.55 -18.64 -21.12
N TRP A 508 6.39 -18.09 -22.33
CA TRP A 508 6.46 -18.81 -23.59
C TRP A 508 7.90 -19.06 -24.10
N SER A 509 8.93 -18.43 -23.51
CA SER A 509 10.30 -18.55 -24.03
C SER A 509 10.84 -19.98 -23.93
N GLY A 510 11.36 -20.50 -25.04
CA GLY A 510 11.88 -21.87 -25.15
C GLY A 510 10.81 -22.97 -25.06
N LYS A 511 9.52 -22.61 -25.18
CA LYS A 511 8.41 -23.58 -25.29
C LYS A 511 8.13 -23.90 -26.76
N ASP A 512 7.56 -25.08 -26.98
CA ASP A 512 6.95 -25.40 -28.27
C ASP A 512 5.67 -24.58 -28.49
N TYR A 513 5.15 -24.61 -29.71
CA TYR A 513 3.85 -24.02 -30.07
C TYR A 513 3.70 -22.51 -29.83
N THR A 514 4.82 -21.79 -29.90
CA THR A 514 4.86 -20.34 -29.72
C THR A 514 5.91 -19.71 -30.61
N GLN A 515 5.72 -18.42 -30.89
CA GLN A 515 6.70 -17.59 -31.58
C GLN A 515 6.93 -16.33 -30.75
N GLU A 516 8.21 -16.03 -30.48
CA GLU A 516 8.60 -14.79 -29.80
C GLU A 516 8.45 -13.60 -30.76
N ASN A 517 7.40 -12.82 -30.54
CA ASN A 517 7.12 -11.58 -31.25
C ASN A 517 6.33 -10.66 -30.33
N ALA A 518 6.78 -9.43 -30.15
CA ALA A 518 6.17 -8.46 -29.25
C ALA A 518 4.67 -8.23 -29.50
N ASN A 519 4.18 -8.47 -30.73
CA ASN A 519 2.78 -8.32 -31.11
C ASN A 519 1.94 -9.61 -31.00
N ASN A 520 2.54 -10.77 -30.75
CA ASN A 520 1.78 -12.00 -30.50
C ASN A 520 1.13 -11.93 -29.11
N PRO A 521 0.02 -12.65 -28.86
CA PRO A 521 -0.56 -12.76 -27.53
C PRO A 521 0.42 -13.37 -26.52
N ALA A 522 0.36 -12.89 -25.28
CA ALA A 522 1.02 -13.55 -24.16
C ALA A 522 0.27 -14.85 -23.82
N VAL A 523 0.93 -15.98 -24.07
CA VAL A 523 0.44 -17.34 -23.81
C VAL A 523 1.28 -18.04 -22.73
N TYR A 524 0.85 -19.21 -22.28
CA TYR A 524 1.38 -19.90 -21.10
C TYR A 524 1.23 -19.07 -19.81
N VAL A 525 0.19 -18.26 -19.74
CA VAL A 525 -0.10 -17.41 -18.58
C VAL A 525 -1.33 -17.94 -17.85
N SER A 526 -1.17 -18.26 -16.57
CA SER A 526 -2.29 -18.71 -15.74
C SER A 526 -3.17 -17.53 -15.31
N TRP A 527 -4.39 -17.83 -14.85
CA TRP A 527 -5.28 -16.81 -14.29
C TRP A 527 -4.62 -16.05 -13.13
N ASP A 528 -3.88 -16.77 -12.28
CA ASP A 528 -3.10 -16.16 -11.20
C ASP A 528 -1.98 -15.25 -11.70
N ASN A 529 -1.30 -15.61 -12.80
CA ASN A 529 -0.32 -14.73 -13.44
C ASN A 529 -1.00 -13.48 -14.03
N CYS A 530 -2.17 -13.61 -14.65
CA CYS A 530 -2.95 -12.50 -15.18
C CYS A 530 -3.34 -11.50 -14.08
N ARG A 531 -3.72 -12.00 -12.89
CA ARG A 531 -3.99 -11.14 -11.72
C ARG A 531 -2.77 -10.38 -11.25
N GLU A 532 -1.60 -11.01 -11.27
CA GLU A 532 -0.35 -10.34 -10.91
C GLU A 532 0.03 -9.27 -11.95
N PHE A 533 -0.13 -9.56 -13.24
CA PHE A 533 0.02 -8.59 -14.32
C PHE A 533 -0.90 -7.38 -14.11
N ILE A 534 -2.18 -7.61 -13.82
CA ILE A 534 -3.15 -6.55 -13.53
C ILE A 534 -2.74 -5.73 -12.31
N ARG A 535 -2.27 -6.38 -11.24
CA ARG A 535 -1.81 -5.70 -10.02
C ARG A 535 -0.64 -4.77 -10.31
N LEU A 536 0.35 -5.24 -11.09
CA LEU A 536 1.52 -4.46 -11.48
C LEU A 536 1.15 -3.32 -12.43
N LEU A 537 0.28 -3.58 -13.41
CA LEU A 537 -0.23 -2.55 -14.32
C LEU A 537 -0.94 -1.44 -13.56
N ASN A 538 -1.86 -1.79 -12.66
CA ASN A 538 -2.56 -0.83 -11.80
C ASN A 538 -1.60 0.01 -10.94
N GLN A 539 -0.54 -0.62 -10.42
CA GLN A 539 0.49 0.10 -9.67
C GLN A 539 1.28 1.08 -10.55
N LYS A 540 1.60 0.71 -11.79
CA LYS A 540 2.30 1.58 -12.76
C LYS A 540 1.42 2.76 -13.20
N GLU A 541 0.13 2.54 -13.36
CA GLU A 541 -0.86 3.50 -13.91
C GLU A 541 -1.58 4.35 -12.84
N GLY A 542 -1.26 4.14 -11.56
CA GLY A 542 -1.85 4.83 -10.42
C GLY A 542 -3.33 4.50 -10.19
N GLY A 543 -3.62 3.63 -9.22
CA GLY A 543 -4.98 3.30 -8.75
C GLY A 543 -5.34 1.82 -8.94
N SER A 544 -6.64 1.52 -8.97
CA SER A 544 -7.19 0.15 -9.14
C SER A 544 -8.19 0.12 -10.31
N LYS A 545 -7.69 0.39 -11.52
CA LYS A 545 -8.51 0.68 -12.71
C LYS A 545 -8.78 -0.55 -13.57
N TYR A 546 -7.77 -1.37 -13.80
CA TYR A 546 -7.78 -2.53 -14.70
C TYR A 546 -8.14 -3.83 -13.97
N ARG A 547 -8.76 -4.76 -14.68
CA ARG A 547 -9.18 -6.10 -14.21
C ARG A 547 -9.39 -7.04 -15.40
N LEU A 548 -9.62 -8.32 -15.13
CA LEU A 548 -10.21 -9.20 -16.14
C LEU A 548 -11.68 -8.80 -16.38
N PRO A 549 -12.21 -8.95 -17.60
CA PRO A 549 -13.64 -8.82 -17.84
C PRO A 549 -14.41 -9.89 -17.06
N THR A 550 -15.65 -9.59 -16.70
CA THR A 550 -16.56 -10.69 -16.34
C THR A 550 -16.91 -11.48 -17.60
N GLU A 551 -17.35 -12.71 -17.45
CA GLU A 551 -17.79 -13.54 -18.57
C GLU A 551 -18.90 -12.83 -19.37
N ALA A 552 -19.84 -12.20 -18.67
CA ALA A 552 -20.92 -11.44 -19.28
C ALA A 552 -20.42 -10.21 -20.06
N GLU A 553 -19.45 -9.47 -19.52
CA GLU A 553 -18.84 -8.35 -20.23
C GLU A 553 -18.09 -8.81 -21.47
N TRP A 554 -17.39 -9.94 -21.39
CA TRP A 554 -16.68 -10.53 -22.52
C TRP A 554 -17.64 -10.92 -23.63
N GLU A 555 -18.73 -11.66 -23.34
CA GLU A 555 -19.68 -12.07 -24.39
C GLU A 555 -20.43 -10.88 -24.98
N TYR A 556 -20.81 -9.91 -24.15
CA TYR A 556 -21.45 -8.68 -24.62
C TYR A 556 -20.56 -7.94 -25.63
N ALA A 557 -19.27 -7.82 -25.29
CA ALA A 557 -18.26 -7.20 -26.10
C ALA A 557 -17.95 -8.00 -27.38
N ALA A 558 -17.91 -9.33 -27.31
CA ALA A 558 -17.68 -10.21 -28.46
C ALA A 558 -18.82 -10.06 -29.48
N ARG A 559 -20.07 -10.09 -29.02
CA ARG A 559 -21.27 -9.95 -29.85
C ARG A 559 -21.37 -8.58 -30.52
N ALA A 560 -20.94 -7.51 -29.84
CA ALA A 560 -21.03 -6.14 -30.33
C ALA A 560 -22.42 -5.74 -30.86
N GLY A 561 -23.49 -6.27 -30.23
CA GLY A 561 -24.89 -6.07 -30.61
C GLY A 561 -25.49 -7.17 -31.49
N SER A 562 -24.69 -8.10 -31.99
CA SER A 562 -25.19 -9.27 -32.74
C SER A 562 -25.85 -10.31 -31.83
N THR A 563 -26.86 -11.00 -32.36
CA THR A 563 -27.52 -12.16 -31.74
C THR A 563 -27.13 -13.48 -32.40
N THR A 564 -26.23 -13.47 -33.37
CA THR A 564 -25.81 -14.65 -34.14
C THR A 564 -24.65 -15.39 -33.46
N ARG A 565 -24.26 -16.53 -34.03
CA ARG A 565 -23.15 -17.39 -33.56
C ARG A 565 -21.82 -16.64 -33.47
N PHE A 566 -21.47 -15.84 -34.47
CA PHE A 566 -20.32 -14.92 -34.48
C PHE A 566 -20.79 -13.46 -34.56
N CYS A 567 -19.90 -12.48 -34.34
CA CYS A 567 -20.27 -11.06 -34.47
C CYS A 567 -20.68 -10.63 -35.89
N PHE A 568 -20.40 -11.46 -36.90
CA PHE A 568 -20.65 -11.19 -38.32
C PHE A 568 -21.70 -12.11 -38.96
N GLY A 569 -22.33 -13.02 -38.20
CA GLY A 569 -23.34 -13.95 -38.70
C GLY A 569 -23.17 -15.38 -38.18
N ASP A 570 -23.85 -16.34 -38.82
CA ASP A 570 -23.87 -17.75 -38.41
C ASP A 570 -22.95 -18.68 -39.24
N SER A 571 -22.34 -18.15 -40.30
CA SER A 571 -21.56 -18.95 -41.26
C SER A 571 -20.07 -19.00 -40.92
N ASP A 572 -19.52 -20.22 -40.88
CA ASP A 572 -18.07 -20.46 -40.72
C ASP A 572 -17.24 -19.94 -41.90
N SER A 573 -17.87 -19.75 -43.07
CA SER A 573 -17.19 -19.33 -44.30
C SER A 573 -16.48 -17.98 -44.15
N GLN A 574 -17.00 -17.09 -43.31
CA GLN A 574 -16.45 -15.77 -43.06
C GLN A 574 -15.51 -15.73 -41.84
N LEU A 575 -15.41 -16.82 -41.06
CA LEU A 575 -14.61 -16.83 -39.82
C LEU A 575 -13.13 -16.51 -40.08
N GLY A 576 -12.58 -16.94 -41.22
CA GLY A 576 -11.20 -16.66 -41.59
C GLY A 576 -10.83 -15.18 -41.75
N ASP A 577 -11.82 -14.30 -41.91
CA ASP A 577 -11.63 -12.84 -41.97
C ASP A 577 -11.49 -12.21 -40.58
N TYR A 578 -12.00 -12.88 -39.54
CA TYR A 578 -12.11 -12.35 -38.18
C TYR A 578 -11.23 -13.11 -37.17
N ALA A 579 -10.76 -14.31 -37.52
CA ALA A 579 -10.09 -15.19 -36.57
C ALA A 579 -8.93 -15.99 -37.16
N TRP A 580 -7.98 -16.32 -36.28
CA TRP A 580 -7.06 -17.43 -36.44
C TRP A 580 -7.61 -18.64 -35.68
N TYR A 581 -7.87 -19.72 -36.38
CA TYR A 581 -8.45 -20.95 -35.84
C TYR A 581 -7.88 -22.15 -36.59
N ARG A 582 -8.17 -23.38 -36.15
CA ARG A 582 -7.53 -24.61 -36.65
C ARG A 582 -7.42 -24.67 -38.17
N LYS A 583 -8.48 -24.34 -38.91
CA LYS A 583 -8.49 -24.47 -40.39
C LYS A 583 -7.48 -23.55 -41.10
N ASN A 584 -7.18 -22.37 -40.54
CA ASN A 584 -6.27 -21.40 -41.15
C ASN A 584 -4.98 -21.15 -40.35
N ALA A 585 -4.76 -21.90 -39.26
CA ALA A 585 -3.54 -21.89 -38.45
C ALA A 585 -2.96 -23.31 -38.29
N ASP A 586 -3.27 -24.04 -37.21
CA ASP A 586 -2.66 -25.35 -36.93
C ASP A 586 -2.81 -26.36 -38.08
N GLY A 587 -4.01 -26.43 -38.66
CA GLY A 587 -4.36 -27.34 -39.75
C GLY A 587 -3.63 -27.07 -41.07
N VAL A 588 -2.97 -25.92 -41.20
CA VAL A 588 -2.07 -25.59 -42.32
C VAL A 588 -0.60 -25.51 -41.88
N GLY A 589 -0.28 -25.99 -40.68
CA GLY A 589 1.08 -26.10 -40.15
C GLY A 589 1.58 -24.89 -39.35
N ASN A 590 0.76 -23.85 -39.15
CA ASN A 590 1.13 -22.69 -38.33
C ASN A 590 0.78 -22.96 -36.86
N LYS A 591 1.73 -23.55 -36.13
CA LYS A 591 1.48 -24.06 -34.79
C LYS A 591 1.78 -23.04 -33.68
N TYR A 592 1.20 -21.85 -33.73
CA TYR A 592 1.36 -20.83 -32.68
C TYR A 592 0.29 -19.73 -32.79
N ALA A 593 0.11 -18.96 -31.71
CA ALA A 593 -0.73 -17.77 -31.70
C ALA A 593 -0.13 -16.65 -32.57
N HIS A 594 -0.97 -16.01 -33.39
CA HIS A 594 -0.53 -15.02 -34.39
C HIS A 594 -0.60 -13.61 -33.81
N GLY A 595 0.09 -12.66 -34.45
CA GLY A 595 0.08 -11.25 -34.08
C GLY A 595 -1.35 -10.71 -33.93
N VAL A 596 -1.61 -10.02 -32.83
CA VAL A 596 -2.93 -9.43 -32.56
C VAL A 596 -3.30 -8.43 -33.65
N ARG A 597 -4.60 -8.19 -33.85
CA ARG A 597 -5.12 -7.21 -34.83
C ARG A 597 -4.76 -7.57 -36.29
N ALA A 598 -4.45 -8.83 -36.58
CA ALA A 598 -4.19 -9.30 -37.95
C ALA A 598 -5.47 -9.60 -38.76
N LYS A 599 -6.64 -9.59 -38.09
CA LYS A 599 -7.96 -9.88 -38.66
C LYS A 599 -8.91 -8.69 -38.49
N LYS A 600 -10.11 -8.76 -39.08
CA LYS A 600 -11.13 -7.71 -38.95
C LYS A 600 -11.63 -7.62 -37.50
N PRO A 601 -11.86 -6.40 -36.97
CA PRO A 601 -12.51 -6.24 -35.68
C PRO A 601 -14.03 -6.49 -35.79
N ASN A 602 -14.69 -6.65 -34.65
CA ASN A 602 -16.15 -6.55 -34.57
C ASN A 602 -16.64 -5.10 -34.67
N ALA A 603 -17.96 -4.90 -34.63
CA ALA A 603 -18.59 -3.57 -34.79
C ALA A 603 -18.19 -2.53 -33.74
N TRP A 604 -17.59 -2.94 -32.61
CA TRP A 604 -17.11 -2.05 -31.55
C TRP A 604 -15.59 -1.85 -31.57
N GLY A 605 -14.89 -2.38 -32.57
CA GLY A 605 -13.44 -2.19 -32.71
C GLY A 605 -12.59 -3.11 -31.83
N LEU A 606 -13.16 -4.25 -31.39
CA LEU A 606 -12.42 -5.31 -30.70
C LEU A 606 -11.97 -6.36 -31.71
N TYR A 607 -10.70 -6.74 -31.63
CA TYR A 607 -10.06 -7.71 -32.50
C TYR A 607 -9.93 -9.06 -31.80
N ASP A 608 -9.86 -10.11 -32.61
CA ASP A 608 -9.51 -11.48 -32.17
C ASP A 608 -10.51 -12.10 -31.17
N MET A 609 -11.75 -11.59 -31.10
CA MET A 609 -12.80 -12.11 -30.21
C MET A 609 -13.33 -13.51 -30.59
N HIS A 610 -12.89 -14.09 -31.71
CA HIS A 610 -13.37 -15.36 -32.26
C HIS A 610 -12.22 -16.32 -32.62
N GLY A 611 -11.07 -16.22 -31.97
CA GLY A 611 -9.96 -17.15 -32.17
C GLY A 611 -8.66 -16.56 -31.64
N ASN A 612 -7.54 -16.95 -32.25
CA ASN A 612 -6.18 -16.63 -31.83
C ASN A 612 -5.83 -17.29 -30.48
N VAL A 613 -6.26 -16.75 -29.33
CA VAL A 613 -6.11 -17.44 -28.04
C VAL A 613 -7.40 -17.42 -27.24
N TRP A 614 -7.61 -18.48 -26.44
CA TRP A 614 -8.59 -18.45 -25.37
C TRP A 614 -8.27 -17.32 -24.40
N GLU A 615 -9.30 -16.73 -23.80
CA GLU A 615 -9.11 -15.60 -22.90
C GLU A 615 -9.70 -15.83 -21.51
N TRP A 616 -8.88 -15.62 -20.49
CA TRP A 616 -9.31 -15.65 -19.10
C TRP A 616 -10.38 -14.60 -18.78
N CYS A 617 -11.47 -15.04 -18.16
CA CYS A 617 -12.46 -14.19 -17.52
C CYS A 617 -12.32 -14.21 -15.98
N GLN A 618 -12.93 -13.24 -15.30
CA GLN A 618 -12.88 -13.14 -13.84
C GLN A 618 -13.66 -14.29 -13.14
N ASP A 619 -14.73 -14.76 -13.77
CA ASP A 619 -15.74 -15.63 -13.19
C ASP A 619 -15.22 -17.05 -12.90
N TRP A 620 -15.74 -17.65 -11.82
CA TRP A 620 -15.67 -19.09 -11.65
C TRP A 620 -16.60 -19.76 -12.67
N LYS A 621 -16.21 -20.92 -13.20
CA LYS A 621 -17.08 -21.69 -14.09
C LYS A 621 -18.23 -22.30 -13.30
N GLY A 622 -19.44 -22.09 -13.77
CA GLY A 622 -20.66 -22.71 -13.27
C GLY A 622 -21.82 -22.56 -14.24
N ASP A 623 -22.97 -23.06 -13.82
CA ASP A 623 -24.21 -22.99 -14.60
C ASP A 623 -24.72 -21.56 -14.71
N TYR A 624 -25.32 -21.24 -15.84
CA TYR A 624 -26.04 -19.98 -15.99
C TYR A 624 -27.33 -19.97 -15.15
N PRO A 625 -27.69 -18.81 -14.61
CA PRO A 625 -28.95 -18.64 -13.89
C PRO A 625 -30.14 -18.89 -14.84
N SER A 626 -31.25 -19.39 -14.29
CA SER A 626 -32.44 -19.70 -15.07
C SER A 626 -33.20 -18.48 -15.58
N GLY A 627 -32.98 -17.31 -14.97
CA GLY A 627 -33.68 -16.05 -15.24
C GLY A 627 -32.74 -14.88 -15.59
N ALA A 628 -33.33 -13.68 -15.71
CA ALA A 628 -32.59 -12.47 -16.04
C ALA A 628 -31.68 -12.03 -14.87
N VAL A 629 -30.49 -11.53 -15.18
CA VAL A 629 -29.52 -11.05 -14.19
C VAL A 629 -28.95 -9.69 -14.54
N THR A 630 -28.46 -8.98 -13.52
CA THR A 630 -27.87 -7.64 -13.64
C THR A 630 -26.45 -7.67 -13.08
N ASP A 631 -25.49 -7.16 -13.86
CA ASP A 631 -24.05 -7.14 -13.55
C ASP A 631 -23.50 -8.46 -12.96
N PRO A 632 -23.75 -9.63 -13.59
CA PRO A 632 -23.32 -10.91 -13.03
C PRO A 632 -21.78 -11.03 -12.98
N THR A 633 -21.29 -11.65 -11.91
CA THR A 633 -19.86 -11.93 -11.68
C THR A 633 -19.57 -13.43 -11.51
N GLY A 634 -20.50 -14.26 -11.97
CA GLY A 634 -20.45 -15.72 -11.82
C GLY A 634 -20.67 -16.20 -10.36
N PRO A 635 -20.52 -17.51 -10.13
CA PRO A 635 -20.57 -18.09 -8.79
C PRO A 635 -19.51 -17.52 -7.84
N SER A 636 -19.78 -17.55 -6.53
CA SER A 636 -18.84 -17.04 -5.51
C SER A 636 -17.61 -17.94 -5.29
N SER A 637 -17.69 -19.22 -5.65
CA SER A 637 -16.61 -20.20 -5.58
C SER A 637 -16.68 -21.20 -6.75
N GLY A 638 -15.58 -21.89 -7.03
CA GLY A 638 -15.46 -22.90 -8.06
C GLY A 638 -14.07 -23.53 -8.10
N SER A 639 -13.88 -24.54 -8.96
CA SER A 639 -12.59 -25.17 -9.23
C SER A 639 -11.83 -24.48 -10.37
N ASP A 640 -12.56 -24.14 -11.44
CA ASP A 640 -11.99 -23.66 -12.70
C ASP A 640 -12.51 -22.26 -13.02
N ARG A 641 -11.70 -21.47 -13.72
CA ARG A 641 -12.07 -20.14 -14.23
C ARG A 641 -12.57 -20.24 -15.66
N VAL A 642 -13.44 -19.32 -16.06
CA VAL A 642 -14.02 -19.31 -17.40
C VAL A 642 -13.01 -18.84 -18.45
N LEU A 643 -13.03 -19.51 -19.61
CA LEU A 643 -12.33 -19.16 -20.83
C LEU A 643 -13.31 -18.88 -21.96
N ARG A 644 -13.02 -17.87 -22.80
CA ARG A 644 -13.87 -17.50 -23.95
C ARG A 644 -13.06 -17.24 -25.22
N GLY A 645 -13.68 -17.43 -26.39
CA GLY A 645 -13.18 -16.96 -27.69
C GLY A 645 -12.61 -18.00 -28.66
N GLY A 646 -12.29 -19.21 -28.22
CA GLY A 646 -11.58 -20.19 -29.08
C GLY A 646 -10.11 -19.84 -29.25
N SER A 647 -9.38 -20.60 -30.06
CA SER A 647 -7.97 -20.31 -30.34
C SER A 647 -7.50 -20.84 -31.70
N TRP A 648 -6.24 -20.56 -32.05
CA TRP A 648 -5.56 -20.99 -33.27
C TRP A 648 -5.55 -22.52 -33.50
N VAL A 649 -5.71 -23.33 -32.45
CA VAL A 649 -5.73 -24.81 -32.54
C VAL A 649 -7.15 -25.40 -32.51
N PHE A 650 -8.17 -24.59 -32.18
CA PHE A 650 -9.56 -25.05 -32.05
C PHE A 650 -10.40 -24.75 -33.30
N SER A 651 -11.53 -25.45 -33.42
CA SER A 651 -12.39 -25.39 -34.60
C SER A 651 -13.28 -24.16 -34.60
N ALA A 652 -14.05 -23.96 -35.68
CA ALA A 652 -15.07 -22.91 -35.72
C ALA A 652 -16.18 -23.11 -34.67
N TRP A 653 -16.36 -24.31 -34.13
CA TRP A 653 -17.31 -24.56 -33.04
C TRP A 653 -16.89 -23.88 -31.75
N ASP A 654 -15.60 -23.86 -31.45
CA ASP A 654 -15.06 -23.29 -30.21
C ASP A 654 -14.94 -21.76 -30.27
N CYS A 655 -15.02 -21.18 -31.47
CA CYS A 655 -14.83 -19.75 -31.74
C CYS A 655 -16.13 -18.92 -31.62
N ARG A 656 -17.24 -19.55 -31.24
CA ARG A 656 -18.57 -18.90 -31.16
C ARG A 656 -18.60 -17.89 -30.02
N SER A 657 -19.43 -16.87 -30.15
CA SER A 657 -19.63 -15.87 -29.09
C SER A 657 -20.12 -16.51 -27.79
N ALA A 658 -20.94 -17.56 -27.89
CA ALA A 658 -21.54 -18.25 -26.74
C ALA A 658 -20.66 -19.37 -26.16
N ASP A 659 -19.61 -19.81 -26.86
CA ASP A 659 -18.82 -20.97 -26.44
C ASP A 659 -18.07 -20.69 -25.14
N ARG A 660 -18.14 -21.63 -24.20
CA ARG A 660 -17.56 -21.51 -22.87
C ARG A 660 -16.61 -22.66 -22.63
N TYR A 661 -15.37 -22.33 -22.32
CA TYR A 661 -14.41 -23.31 -21.85
C TYR A 661 -13.98 -22.98 -20.42
N ARG A 662 -13.13 -23.83 -19.84
CA ARG A 662 -12.64 -23.66 -18.47
C ARG A 662 -11.24 -24.20 -18.33
N ASN A 663 -10.50 -23.63 -17.40
CA ASN A 663 -9.23 -24.18 -16.98
C ASN A 663 -8.95 -23.82 -15.51
N SER A 664 -8.10 -24.61 -14.86
CA SER A 664 -7.67 -24.39 -13.49
C SER A 664 -6.92 -23.04 -13.39
N PRO A 665 -7.16 -22.23 -12.34
CA PRO A 665 -6.59 -20.89 -12.24
C PRO A 665 -5.05 -20.87 -12.16
N GLY A 666 -4.43 -21.98 -11.78
CA GLY A 666 -2.98 -22.13 -11.69
C GLY A 666 -2.31 -22.55 -13.00
N ASP A 667 -3.08 -22.99 -13.99
CA ASP A 667 -2.57 -23.59 -15.22
C ASP A 667 -2.61 -22.60 -16.39
N GLY A 668 -1.67 -22.71 -17.33
CA GLY A 668 -1.64 -21.94 -18.58
C GLY A 668 -1.32 -22.86 -19.76
N SER A 669 -1.65 -22.45 -20.99
CA SER A 669 -1.33 -23.21 -22.21
C SER A 669 -0.85 -22.32 -23.35
N ASP A 670 -0.33 -22.95 -24.40
CA ASP A 670 0.13 -22.35 -25.67
C ASP A 670 -0.95 -21.58 -26.46
N SER A 671 -2.20 -21.79 -26.09
CA SER A 671 -3.39 -21.28 -26.75
C SER A 671 -4.28 -20.47 -25.81
N LEU A 672 -3.74 -20.05 -24.66
CA LEU A 672 -4.47 -19.36 -23.59
C LEU A 672 -3.74 -18.09 -23.15
N GLY A 673 -4.41 -16.95 -23.36
CA GLY A 673 -4.03 -15.62 -22.91
C GLY A 673 -5.19 -14.90 -22.21
N PHE A 674 -5.28 -13.58 -22.38
CA PHE A 674 -6.30 -12.75 -21.76
C PHE A 674 -6.33 -11.34 -22.37
N ARG A 675 -7.42 -10.60 -22.11
CA ARG A 675 -7.50 -9.15 -22.32
C ARG A 675 -7.99 -8.43 -21.08
N LEU A 676 -7.80 -7.12 -21.07
CA LEU A 676 -8.17 -6.28 -19.92
C LEU A 676 -9.51 -5.58 -20.10
N ALA A 677 -10.21 -5.44 -18.98
CA ALA A 677 -11.28 -4.47 -18.80
C ALA A 677 -10.83 -3.37 -17.81
N ARG A 678 -11.42 -2.19 -17.92
CA ARG A 678 -11.22 -1.07 -17.00
C ARG A 678 -12.57 -0.43 -16.68
N ARG A 679 -12.80 -0.11 -15.40
CA ARG A 679 -14.00 0.62 -14.98
C ARG A 679 -14.05 2.00 -15.66
N ALA A 680 -15.19 2.34 -16.26
CA ALA A 680 -15.48 3.72 -16.65
C ALA A 680 -15.62 4.59 -15.39
N GLY A 681 -15.26 5.87 -15.48
CA GLY A 681 -15.14 6.78 -14.32
C GLY A 681 -16.37 6.78 -13.40
N GLY A 682 -16.25 6.12 -12.26
CA GLY A 682 -17.10 6.23 -11.08
C GLY A 682 -16.19 6.21 -9.85
N SER A 683 -16.33 7.21 -8.99
CA SER A 683 -15.50 7.43 -7.79
C SER A 683 -15.35 6.19 -6.90
N GLU A 684 -14.12 5.87 -6.51
CA GLU A 684 -13.81 5.05 -5.31
C GLU A 684 -13.88 5.90 -4.04
#